data_AF-Q7NB71-F1
#
_entry.id   AF-Q7NB71-F1
#
_cell.length_a   1.000
_cell.length_b   1.000
_cell.length_c   1.000
_cell.angle_alpha   90.00
_cell.angle_beta   90.00
_cell.angle_gamma   90.00
#
_symmetry.space_group_name_H-M   'P 1'
#
loop_
_entity.id
_entity.type
_entity.pdbx_description
1 polymer ?
#
loop_
_entity_poly.entity_id
_entity_poly.type
_entity_poly.pdbx_seq_one_letter_code
_entity_poly.pdbx_strand_id
1 'polypeptide(L)'
;MQSSFIKFLSKDNTVLRSKKSKIIWTLFKSFAVVMSPIAFTTLASCYAPKDNSKPPQDNNKEPKIGINLASFDKLNNATDLLEWKDPESKTSEMEIGNILKNKFIKNNLQLKVDQIKQILADDYKVSQNDLANYSFDIKYNEVFYDRNNPDQLVVPTEILRKVQLSNLTSSNLYQGHVYNLILAGFKPDNKYARFDEYKNKIKEFKAAHPIQKVHLDNLDLGDLLGYSQAKLKSLKIEFKDFNNSDLYQGLSNQEKIDQANTYSSKKTFTPKYSAFVKSVKISDDLKKLHFTIRIAYGFSSYQWNNDFNSYGEDLQFDQDINKELKLTEQDYQKIALANLNIQLADFSSITNYDFANFNVDDFYPFSKNENLIKFKIIQAINPSVQNKNATFKVKTSSDLQQLNNLDLEQIYGVKKHLNLFSDPQVDQSTKIYDLHTGLLGQEQLSKISSDLFTYLNNTNAIAGGYAQIRGFYASNKTPAQLHLGEDILVNANTLLKSPVDADVVSVFDRKSDNIGAGIGTSVILRIKAKDLSNMIDQGVYEDYFASSEYVYLGIIHLDGQKTQNQLNQILNNQANVNRQLNWINKNQKDSYLDITLDNPLSLKANDAFAVVGESDQNGGWLPHAHIALMADSSLITDPNGYVYPDRNNYLSPRNLDRINNPAKRPFFQVPGVAFGIGSTTYYKTDPNANEIMQEIDGKQTKVLVNNDPFIDQNINIQSYETRGLLDPNLLFQFRNQDTYIAKLRDYFKESFPNEPKLQE
;
A
#
# COMPACT_ATOMS: atom_id res chain seq x y z
N MET A 1 15.59 -5.63 62.14
CA MET A 1 16.07 -5.80 63.54
C MET A 1 17.46 -5.18 63.65
N GLN A 2 18.01 -5.04 64.87
CA GLN A 2 19.19 -4.20 65.17
C GLN A 2 20.53 -4.97 65.19
N SER A 3 21.62 -4.23 65.44
CA SER A 3 22.87 -4.68 66.09
C SER A 3 24.08 -5.11 65.24
N SER A 4 24.77 -4.10 64.68
CA SER A 4 26.23 -3.83 64.82
C SER A 4 27.17 -4.82 65.53
N PHE A 5 28.42 -4.96 65.02
CA PHE A 5 29.68 -4.79 65.79
C PHE A 5 30.86 -4.35 64.86
N ILE A 6 32.12 -4.28 65.36
CA ILE A 6 32.91 -3.02 65.27
C ILE A 6 34.45 -3.16 65.05
N LYS A 7 35.04 -2.24 64.24
CA LYS A 7 36.48 -1.78 64.17
C LYS A 7 37.57 -2.80 63.74
N PHE A 8 38.85 -2.44 63.42
CA PHE A 8 39.64 -1.18 63.57
C PHE A 8 40.84 -1.06 62.59
N LEU A 9 41.24 0.17 62.21
CA LEU A 9 42.60 0.63 61.74
C LEU A 9 43.16 0.05 60.41
N SER A 10 44.12 0.69 59.70
CA SER A 10 44.94 1.88 59.99
C SER A 10 44.96 2.93 58.83
N LYS A 11 45.94 3.85 58.81
CA LYS A 11 45.84 5.23 58.25
C LYS A 11 46.89 5.59 57.16
N ASP A 12 46.46 6.50 56.28
CA ASP A 12 47.16 7.67 55.72
C ASP A 12 48.48 7.59 54.88
N ASN A 13 48.42 8.28 53.73
CA ASN A 13 49.33 9.36 53.25
C ASN A 13 50.48 9.17 52.22
N THR A 14 50.17 9.62 50.99
CA THR A 14 50.86 10.69 50.19
C THR A 14 52.25 10.52 49.52
N VAL A 15 52.22 10.63 48.17
CA VAL A 15 52.92 11.66 47.33
C VAL A 15 54.33 11.42 46.71
N LEU A 16 54.44 11.90 45.44
CA LEU A 16 55.63 12.30 44.63
C LEU A 16 56.60 11.28 43.96
N ARG A 17 56.58 11.29 42.61
CA ARG A 17 57.70 11.23 41.61
C ARG A 17 57.05 11.50 40.22
N SER A 18 57.46 12.40 39.29
CA SER A 18 58.76 12.87 38.76
C SER A 18 59.48 11.80 37.91
N LYS A 19 59.99 11.99 36.67
CA LYS A 19 60.42 13.17 35.85
C LYS A 19 60.07 12.93 34.34
N LYS A 20 60.02 13.84 33.34
CA LYS A 20 60.66 15.13 32.94
C LYS A 20 61.78 15.02 31.87
N SER A 21 61.44 15.23 30.58
CA SER A 21 62.28 15.77 29.47
C SER A 21 61.38 15.98 28.22
N LYS A 22 61.26 17.10 27.49
CA LYS A 22 61.88 18.45 27.41
C LYS A 22 63.09 18.65 26.46
N ILE A 23 62.82 19.24 25.29
CA ILE A 23 63.65 20.13 24.42
C ILE A 23 62.63 20.84 23.48
N ILE A 24 62.46 22.18 23.40
CA ILE A 24 63.36 23.30 22.96
C ILE A 24 63.47 23.32 21.41
N TRP A 25 63.21 24.36 20.59
CA TRP A 25 62.85 25.81 20.66
C TRP A 25 62.59 26.28 19.17
N THR A 26 62.31 27.50 18.65
CA THR A 26 61.71 28.86 18.95
C THR A 26 61.87 29.70 17.64
N LEU A 27 61.26 30.86 17.29
CA LEU A 27 60.20 31.78 17.79
C LEU A 27 59.87 32.83 16.68
N PHE A 28 58.80 33.63 16.86
CA PHE A 28 58.61 35.00 16.27
C PHE A 28 58.37 35.13 14.73
N LYS A 29 57.80 36.22 14.17
CA LYS A 29 57.08 37.39 14.78
C LYS A 29 55.98 37.97 13.87
N SER A 30 54.94 38.46 14.54
CA SER A 30 53.99 39.56 14.25
C SER A 30 54.15 40.46 12.99
N PHE A 31 53.02 40.82 12.38
CA PHE A 31 52.46 42.20 12.41
C PHE A 31 50.92 42.16 12.26
N ALA A 32 50.21 43.30 12.23
CA ALA A 32 48.84 43.37 12.79
C ALA A 32 47.86 44.43 12.23
N VAL A 33 46.56 44.20 12.51
CA VAL A 33 45.45 45.16 12.78
C VAL A 33 44.62 45.77 11.60
N VAL A 34 43.36 46.10 11.94
CA VAL A 34 42.25 46.81 11.21
C VAL A 34 41.15 45.98 10.50
N MET A 35 40.01 45.87 11.22
CA MET A 35 38.57 45.93 10.84
C MET A 35 38.07 45.78 9.38
N SER A 36 37.19 44.78 9.16
CA SER A 36 35.77 44.78 8.69
C SER A 36 35.24 45.80 7.61
N PRO A 37 33.98 45.65 7.10
CA PRO A 37 33.34 44.44 6.53
C PRO A 37 32.61 44.75 5.18
N ILE A 38 32.85 43.98 4.11
CA ILE A 38 32.11 44.13 2.83
C ILE A 38 31.65 42.77 2.29
N ALA A 39 30.46 42.75 1.69
CA ALA A 39 29.81 41.56 1.14
C ALA A 39 30.52 40.97 -0.08
N PHE A 40 30.30 39.68 -0.34
CA PHE A 40 30.66 39.04 -1.60
C PHE A 40 29.43 38.43 -2.29
N THR A 41 29.12 38.97 -3.46
CA THR A 41 28.20 38.37 -4.43
C THR A 41 28.98 37.55 -5.45
N THR A 42 28.32 36.49 -5.97
CA THR A 42 28.51 35.92 -7.32
C THR A 42 29.89 35.42 -7.77
N LEU A 43 29.91 34.11 -8.08
CA LEU A 43 30.46 33.52 -9.31
C LEU A 43 31.97 33.68 -9.62
N ALA A 44 32.71 32.59 -9.42
CA ALA A 44 33.77 32.16 -10.33
C ALA A 44 33.76 30.63 -10.44
N SER A 45 33.80 30.09 -11.67
CA SER A 45 33.90 28.66 -11.91
C SER A 45 35.35 28.18 -11.83
N CYS A 46 35.56 26.90 -11.52
CA CYS A 46 36.82 26.21 -11.76
C CYS A 46 36.55 24.98 -12.64
N TYR A 47 37.41 24.78 -13.64
CA TYR A 47 37.25 23.74 -14.65
C TYR A 47 37.50 22.34 -14.06
N ALA A 48 36.63 21.40 -14.40
CA ALA A 48 37.03 20.00 -14.59
C ALA A 48 37.27 19.78 -16.10
N PRO A 49 38.29 18.99 -16.51
CA PRO A 49 38.56 18.74 -17.92
C PRO A 49 37.43 17.91 -18.55
N LYS A 50 36.98 18.31 -19.75
CA LYS A 50 36.10 17.48 -20.56
C LYS A 50 36.88 16.31 -21.15
N ASP A 51 36.69 15.11 -20.61
CA ASP A 51 36.93 13.92 -21.40
C ASP A 51 35.78 13.80 -22.41
N ASN A 52 36.10 13.99 -23.69
CA ASN A 52 35.13 14.06 -24.78
C ASN A 52 34.93 12.69 -25.46
N SER A 53 35.42 11.59 -24.87
CA SER A 53 35.16 10.23 -25.34
C SER A 53 33.72 9.80 -25.05
N LYS A 54 32.75 10.37 -25.78
CA LYS A 54 31.42 9.76 -25.92
C LYS A 54 31.61 8.29 -26.33
N PRO A 55 30.97 7.31 -25.65
CA PRO A 55 30.78 5.99 -26.22
C PRO A 55 30.11 6.13 -27.60
N PRO A 56 30.41 5.26 -28.57
CA PRO A 56 29.75 5.32 -29.88
C PRO A 56 28.24 5.17 -29.70
N GLN A 57 27.50 6.23 -29.99
CA GLN A 57 26.03 6.18 -30.00
C GLN A 57 25.61 5.33 -31.19
N ASP A 58 25.22 4.10 -30.88
CA ASP A 58 24.74 3.08 -31.82
C ASP A 58 23.30 3.42 -32.25
N ASN A 59 23.19 4.47 -33.09
CA ASN A 59 21.95 5.14 -33.48
C ASN A 59 20.95 4.27 -34.25
N ASN A 60 21.26 2.98 -34.48
CA ASN A 60 20.41 2.01 -35.16
C ASN A 60 19.81 0.95 -34.23
N LYS A 61 19.97 1.07 -32.90
CA LYS A 61 19.15 0.30 -31.97
C LYS A 61 17.72 0.84 -31.99
N GLU A 62 16.83 0.09 -32.63
CA GLU A 62 15.40 0.15 -32.30
C GLU A 62 15.26 0.06 -30.77
N PRO A 63 14.42 0.90 -30.14
CA PRO A 63 14.22 0.80 -28.70
C PRO A 63 13.73 -0.61 -28.39
N LYS A 64 14.40 -1.30 -27.46
CA LYS A 64 13.89 -2.58 -26.94
C LYS A 64 12.49 -2.32 -26.39
N ILE A 65 11.44 -2.77 -27.07
CA ILE A 65 10.07 -2.63 -26.57
C ILE A 65 9.84 -3.71 -25.50
N GLY A 66 10.41 -3.48 -24.32
CA GLY A 66 9.90 -4.09 -23.11
C GLY A 66 8.51 -3.54 -22.79
N ILE A 67 7.80 -4.24 -21.91
CA ILE A 67 6.44 -3.86 -21.52
C ILE A 67 6.39 -3.69 -20.00
N ASN A 68 5.63 -2.70 -19.53
CA ASN A 68 5.35 -2.53 -18.10
C ASN A 68 4.51 -3.72 -17.62
N LEU A 69 4.89 -4.33 -16.51
CA LEU A 69 4.18 -5.46 -15.91
C LEU A 69 2.68 -5.13 -15.75
N ALA A 70 2.34 -3.94 -15.24
CA ALA A 70 0.97 -3.50 -15.03
C ALA A 70 0.09 -3.42 -16.31
N SER A 71 0.66 -3.56 -17.51
CA SER A 71 -0.08 -3.68 -18.77
C SER A 71 -0.31 -5.11 -19.28
N PHE A 72 0.06 -6.16 -18.53
CA PHE A 72 -0.31 -7.55 -18.83
C PHE A 72 -1.78 -7.87 -18.47
N ASP A 73 -2.70 -7.05 -18.98
CA ASP A 73 -4.13 -7.05 -18.61
C ASP A 73 -4.85 -8.41 -18.81
N LYS A 74 -4.52 -9.16 -19.87
CA LYS A 74 -5.05 -10.50 -20.15
C LYS A 74 -4.79 -11.53 -19.05
N LEU A 75 -3.74 -11.34 -18.25
CA LEU A 75 -3.44 -12.25 -17.13
C LEU A 75 -4.44 -12.04 -15.98
N ASN A 76 -5.00 -10.84 -15.83
CA ASN A 76 -5.91 -10.54 -14.72
C ASN A 76 -7.30 -11.17 -14.95
N ASN A 77 -7.77 -11.94 -13.98
CA ASN A 77 -8.98 -12.79 -14.04
C ASN A 77 -8.88 -13.98 -15.02
N ALA A 78 -7.69 -14.33 -15.53
CA ALA A 78 -7.51 -15.55 -16.32
C ALA A 78 -7.80 -16.81 -15.47
N THR A 79 -8.42 -17.80 -16.09
CA THR A 79 -8.96 -19.01 -15.41
C THR A 79 -8.28 -20.31 -15.80
N ASP A 80 -7.50 -20.29 -16.87
CA ASP A 80 -6.81 -21.42 -17.47
C ASP A 80 -5.34 -21.53 -17.04
N LEU A 81 -4.73 -20.46 -16.51
CA LEU A 81 -3.30 -20.41 -16.10
C LEU A 81 -2.98 -21.14 -14.78
N LEU A 82 -3.99 -21.76 -14.16
CA LEU A 82 -3.89 -22.54 -12.92
C LEU A 82 -4.16 -24.02 -13.19
N GLU A 83 -3.54 -24.90 -12.39
CA GLU A 83 -3.85 -26.34 -12.39
C GLU A 83 -3.63 -27.00 -11.03
N TRP A 84 -4.37 -28.08 -10.82
CA TRP A 84 -4.12 -29.04 -9.75
C TRP A 84 -3.01 -30.02 -10.16
N LYS A 85 -2.12 -30.34 -9.24
CA LYS A 85 -1.00 -31.30 -9.42
C LYS A 85 -1.46 -32.75 -9.51
N ASP A 86 -2.63 -33.04 -8.95
CA ASP A 86 -3.26 -34.35 -9.00
C ASP A 86 -4.32 -34.35 -10.11
N PRO A 87 -4.25 -35.24 -11.11
CA PRO A 87 -5.21 -35.30 -12.21
C PRO A 87 -6.60 -35.81 -11.79
N GLU A 88 -6.76 -36.36 -10.57
CA GLU A 88 -8.07 -36.74 -10.04
C GLU A 88 -8.82 -35.54 -9.39
N SER A 89 -8.12 -34.43 -9.10
CA SER A 89 -8.70 -33.20 -8.55
C SER A 89 -9.68 -32.54 -9.52
N LYS A 90 -10.96 -32.41 -9.11
CA LYS A 90 -11.98 -31.69 -9.88
C LYS A 90 -12.62 -30.60 -9.04
N THR A 91 -12.49 -29.36 -9.50
CA THR A 91 -13.02 -28.16 -8.83
C THR A 91 -14.51 -28.29 -8.48
N SER A 92 -15.32 -28.93 -9.34
CA SER A 92 -16.75 -29.17 -9.15
C SER A 92 -17.12 -30.16 -8.04
N GLU A 93 -16.17 -31.00 -7.60
CA GLU A 93 -16.35 -31.94 -6.48
C GLU A 93 -15.79 -31.36 -5.16
N MET A 94 -15.11 -30.21 -5.19
CA MET A 94 -14.52 -29.54 -4.03
C MET A 94 -15.46 -28.51 -3.40
N GLU A 95 -15.62 -28.57 -2.07
CA GLU A 95 -16.26 -27.50 -1.30
C GLU A 95 -15.28 -26.35 -1.02
N ILE A 96 -15.67 -25.11 -1.32
CA ILE A 96 -14.79 -23.93 -1.21
C ILE A 96 -14.31 -23.64 0.22
N GLY A 97 -15.09 -24.03 1.23
CA GLY A 97 -14.68 -23.97 2.63
C GLY A 97 -13.63 -25.01 3.02
N ASN A 98 -13.40 -26.07 2.23
CA ASN A 98 -12.43 -27.14 2.52
C ASN A 98 -11.07 -26.91 1.85
N ILE A 99 -11.02 -26.34 0.65
CA ILE A 99 -9.74 -26.02 -0.04
C ILE A 99 -8.89 -24.97 0.70
N LEU A 100 -9.53 -24.08 1.48
CA LEU A 100 -8.88 -23.10 2.35
C LEU A 100 -8.39 -23.69 3.69
N LYS A 101 -8.54 -25.01 3.89
CA LYS A 101 -8.03 -25.75 5.06
C LYS A 101 -6.81 -26.58 4.69
N ASN A 102 -6.15 -27.11 5.73
CA ASN A 102 -5.18 -28.21 5.64
C ASN A 102 -3.99 -28.00 4.67
N LYS A 103 -3.65 -26.75 4.35
CA LYS A 103 -2.63 -26.35 3.35
C LYS A 103 -2.97 -26.83 1.92
N PHE A 104 -4.22 -27.21 1.63
CA PHE A 104 -4.59 -27.91 0.39
C PHE A 104 -4.15 -27.16 -0.87
N ILE A 105 -4.50 -25.87 -0.98
CA ILE A 105 -4.10 -25.03 -2.12
C ILE A 105 -2.56 -24.95 -2.24
N LYS A 106 -1.83 -24.71 -1.15
CA LYS A 106 -0.36 -24.62 -1.17
C LYS A 106 0.32 -25.92 -1.61
N ASN A 107 -0.25 -27.06 -1.21
CA ASN A 107 0.28 -28.36 -1.57
C ASN A 107 -0.06 -28.71 -3.02
N ASN A 108 -1.30 -28.48 -3.46
CA ASN A 108 -1.87 -29.12 -4.65
C ASN A 108 -2.12 -28.18 -5.85
N LEU A 109 -2.13 -26.86 -5.68
CA LEU A 109 -2.25 -25.90 -6.79
C LEU A 109 -0.85 -25.53 -7.35
N GLN A 110 -0.77 -25.21 -8.64
CA GLN A 110 0.39 -24.55 -9.26
C GLN A 110 0.00 -23.65 -10.46
N LEU A 111 0.96 -22.86 -10.92
CA LEU A 111 0.89 -22.04 -12.12
C LEU A 111 1.34 -22.84 -13.36
N LYS A 112 0.69 -22.62 -14.49
CA LYS A 112 1.16 -23.07 -15.80
C LYS A 112 2.21 -22.09 -16.34
N VAL A 113 3.39 -22.07 -15.70
CA VAL A 113 4.45 -21.08 -15.96
C VAL A 113 4.79 -20.96 -17.45
N ASP A 114 4.82 -22.07 -18.19
CA ASP A 114 5.11 -22.05 -19.64
C ASP A 114 4.00 -21.37 -20.46
N GLN A 115 2.72 -21.50 -20.07
CA GLN A 115 1.62 -20.77 -20.72
C GLN A 115 1.68 -19.28 -20.41
N ILE A 116 2.07 -18.90 -19.18
CA ILE A 116 2.28 -17.50 -18.82
C ILE A 116 3.46 -16.92 -19.64
N LYS A 117 4.61 -17.63 -19.68
CA LYS A 117 5.77 -17.25 -20.51
C LYS A 117 5.40 -17.18 -22.00
N GLN A 118 4.52 -18.06 -22.50
CA GLN A 118 4.01 -17.98 -23.87
C GLN A 118 3.14 -16.74 -24.10
N ILE A 119 2.18 -16.41 -23.23
CA ILE A 119 1.37 -15.18 -23.36
C ILE A 119 2.28 -13.93 -23.36
N LEU A 120 3.30 -13.90 -22.50
CA LEU A 120 4.27 -12.81 -22.48
C LEU A 120 5.06 -12.67 -23.80
N ALA A 121 5.38 -13.78 -24.49
CA ALA A 121 6.01 -13.75 -25.81
C ALA A 121 5.04 -13.41 -26.94
N ASP A 122 3.89 -14.08 -27.01
CA ASP A 122 2.97 -14.06 -28.15
C ASP A 122 2.08 -12.82 -28.17
N ASP A 123 1.57 -12.38 -27.02
CA ASP A 123 0.76 -11.16 -26.92
C ASP A 123 1.62 -9.93 -26.62
N TYR A 124 2.49 -10.03 -25.61
CA TYR A 124 3.25 -8.90 -25.07
C TYR A 124 4.68 -8.77 -25.62
N LYS A 125 5.05 -9.59 -26.60
CA LYS A 125 6.31 -9.50 -27.38
C LYS A 125 7.60 -9.51 -26.53
N VAL A 126 7.54 -9.98 -25.29
CA VAL A 126 8.70 -10.08 -24.39
C VAL A 126 9.67 -11.11 -24.98
N SER A 127 10.92 -10.70 -25.23
CA SER A 127 11.89 -11.57 -25.89
C SER A 127 12.28 -12.75 -25.00
N GLN A 128 12.64 -13.89 -25.60
CA GLN A 128 13.06 -15.09 -24.87
C GLN A 128 14.28 -14.84 -23.95
N ASN A 129 15.16 -13.91 -24.32
CA ASN A 129 16.30 -13.49 -23.48
C ASN A 129 15.85 -12.65 -22.27
N ASP A 130 14.80 -11.85 -22.43
CA ASP A 130 14.25 -11.02 -21.36
C ASP A 130 13.38 -11.87 -20.41
N LEU A 131 12.61 -12.84 -20.93
CA LEU A 131 11.82 -13.82 -20.16
C LEU A 131 12.65 -14.62 -19.14
N ALA A 132 13.94 -14.87 -19.41
CA ALA A 132 14.85 -15.52 -18.47
C ALA A 132 15.12 -14.69 -17.18
N ASN A 133 14.63 -13.45 -17.10
CA ASN A 133 14.69 -12.60 -15.91
C ASN A 133 13.34 -12.54 -15.17
N TYR A 134 12.33 -13.31 -15.58
CA TYR A 134 11.00 -13.34 -14.98
C TYR A 134 10.82 -14.57 -14.07
N SER A 135 10.31 -14.37 -12.85
CA SER A 135 9.92 -15.45 -11.92
C SER A 135 8.48 -15.25 -11.44
N PHE A 136 7.79 -16.35 -11.14
CA PHE A 136 6.35 -16.39 -10.93
C PHE A 136 6.04 -17.13 -9.62
N ASP A 137 5.18 -16.58 -8.76
CA ASP A 137 4.79 -17.21 -7.48
C ASP A 137 3.33 -16.93 -7.12
N ILE A 138 2.68 -17.84 -6.39
CA ILE A 138 1.32 -17.64 -5.86
C ILE A 138 1.46 -17.14 -4.43
N LYS A 139 0.77 -16.04 -4.10
CA LYS A 139 0.70 -15.53 -2.72
C LYS A 139 -0.30 -16.38 -1.92
N TYR A 140 0.10 -17.60 -1.56
CA TYR A 140 -0.77 -18.63 -0.96
C TYR A 140 -1.52 -18.21 0.31
N ASN A 141 -1.07 -17.16 1.00
CA ASN A 141 -1.72 -16.55 2.17
C ASN A 141 -2.75 -15.45 1.82
N GLU A 142 -2.72 -14.94 0.59
CA GLU A 142 -3.66 -13.95 0.04
C GLU A 142 -4.72 -14.61 -0.85
N VAL A 143 -4.78 -15.95 -0.89
CA VAL A 143 -5.77 -16.69 -1.68
C VAL A 143 -7.11 -16.70 -0.92
N PHE A 144 -8.15 -16.07 -1.48
CA PHE A 144 -9.46 -15.90 -0.84
C PHE A 144 -10.63 -16.29 -1.77
N TYR A 145 -11.76 -16.71 -1.19
CA TYR A 145 -12.99 -16.92 -1.95
C TYR A 145 -13.55 -15.56 -2.41
N ASP A 146 -14.04 -15.45 -3.66
CA ASP A 146 -14.72 -14.22 -4.06
C ASP A 146 -16.03 -14.11 -3.25
N ARG A 147 -16.13 -13.05 -2.44
CA ARG A 147 -17.32 -12.74 -1.64
C ARG A 147 -18.57 -12.51 -2.50
N ASN A 148 -18.39 -12.15 -3.77
CA ASN A 148 -19.45 -11.92 -4.74
C ASN A 148 -19.79 -13.19 -5.55
N ASN A 149 -18.83 -14.11 -5.69
CA ASN A 149 -18.95 -15.37 -6.44
C ASN A 149 -18.42 -16.54 -5.60
N PRO A 150 -19.19 -17.09 -4.65
CA PRO A 150 -18.78 -18.22 -3.80
C PRO A 150 -18.55 -19.56 -4.54
N ASP A 151 -18.70 -19.60 -5.86
CA ASP A 151 -18.21 -20.66 -6.75
C ASP A 151 -16.79 -20.39 -7.30
N GLN A 152 -16.12 -19.32 -6.84
CA GLN A 152 -14.82 -18.85 -7.33
C GLN A 152 -13.82 -18.52 -6.20
N LEU A 153 -12.56 -18.76 -6.49
CA LEU A 153 -11.40 -18.47 -5.65
C LEU A 153 -10.48 -17.49 -6.39
N VAL A 154 -10.14 -16.38 -5.74
CA VAL A 154 -9.13 -15.43 -6.20
C VAL A 154 -7.75 -15.91 -5.76
N VAL A 155 -6.83 -16.00 -6.71
CA VAL A 155 -5.47 -16.52 -6.52
C VAL A 155 -4.45 -15.44 -6.92
N PRO A 156 -4.05 -14.55 -5.99
CA PRO A 156 -3.08 -13.50 -6.29
C PRO A 156 -1.72 -14.10 -6.67
N THR A 157 -1.24 -13.72 -7.84
CA THR A 157 -0.04 -14.28 -8.47
C THR A 157 0.95 -13.16 -8.74
N GLU A 158 2.12 -13.22 -8.11
CA GLU A 158 3.21 -12.25 -8.27
C GLU A 158 4.07 -12.63 -9.48
N ILE A 159 4.23 -11.69 -10.41
CA ILE A 159 5.23 -11.77 -11.48
C ILE A 159 6.31 -10.76 -11.17
N LEU A 160 7.56 -11.24 -11.07
CA LEU A 160 8.74 -10.43 -10.81
C LEU A 160 9.65 -10.42 -12.01
N ARG A 161 10.09 -9.24 -12.45
CA ARG A 161 11.20 -9.07 -13.40
C ARG A 161 12.44 -8.62 -12.64
N LYS A 162 13.55 -9.36 -12.74
CA LYS A 162 14.85 -8.92 -12.22
C LYS A 162 15.37 -7.72 -13.01
N VAL A 163 15.86 -6.71 -12.30
CA VAL A 163 16.40 -5.47 -12.86
C VAL A 163 17.92 -5.46 -12.74
N GLN A 164 18.61 -5.26 -13.85
CA GLN A 164 20.05 -5.05 -13.89
C GLN A 164 20.33 -3.56 -14.07
N LEU A 165 20.78 -2.87 -13.01
CA LEU A 165 21.20 -1.47 -13.11
C LEU A 165 22.69 -1.41 -13.39
N SER A 166 23.08 -0.78 -14.51
CA SER A 166 24.47 -0.73 -15.01
C SER A 166 25.51 -0.23 -13.99
N ASN A 167 25.06 0.55 -13.01
CA ASN A 167 25.89 1.23 -12.03
C ASN A 167 25.95 0.49 -10.68
N LEU A 168 25.30 -0.67 -10.54
CA LEU A 168 25.26 -1.47 -9.31
C LEU A 168 25.83 -2.87 -9.52
N THR A 169 27.00 -3.12 -8.94
CA THR A 169 27.74 -4.40 -9.04
C THR A 169 27.04 -5.61 -8.39
N SER A 170 25.89 -5.41 -7.74
CA SER A 170 25.16 -6.48 -7.02
C SER A 170 23.64 -6.25 -6.95
N SER A 171 22.99 -5.67 -7.97
CA SER A 171 21.55 -5.40 -7.93
C SER A 171 20.69 -6.68 -8.05
N ASN A 172 20.39 -7.32 -6.92
CA ASN A 172 19.25 -8.24 -6.78
C ASN A 172 17.97 -7.43 -6.51
N LEU A 173 17.66 -6.52 -7.44
CA LEU A 173 16.45 -5.71 -7.45
C LEU A 173 15.43 -6.29 -8.43
N TYR A 174 14.16 -6.10 -8.14
CA TYR A 174 13.06 -6.60 -8.96
C TYR A 174 12.02 -5.50 -9.18
N GLN A 175 11.27 -5.59 -10.28
CA GLN A 175 9.94 -4.98 -10.40
C GLN A 175 8.91 -6.08 -10.22
N GLY A 176 7.80 -5.79 -9.56
CA GLY A 176 6.75 -6.77 -9.29
C GLY A 176 5.37 -6.26 -9.64
N HIS A 177 4.49 -7.16 -10.08
CA HIS A 177 3.07 -6.89 -10.17
C HIS A 177 2.28 -8.13 -9.75
N VAL A 178 1.09 -7.93 -9.18
CA VAL A 178 0.23 -9.02 -8.68
C VAL A 178 -1.06 -9.04 -9.49
N TYR A 179 -1.34 -10.17 -10.13
CA TYR A 179 -2.56 -10.40 -10.92
C TYR A 179 -3.48 -11.33 -10.14
N ASN A 180 -4.77 -11.05 -10.18
CA ASN A 180 -5.77 -11.89 -9.55
C ASN A 180 -6.22 -12.96 -10.55
N LEU A 181 -5.58 -14.12 -10.54
CA LEU A 181 -6.06 -15.29 -11.29
C LEU A 181 -7.34 -15.82 -10.62
N ILE A 182 -8.24 -16.44 -11.40
CA ILE A 182 -9.54 -16.91 -10.90
C ILE A 182 -9.66 -18.41 -11.12
N LEU A 183 -9.85 -19.17 -10.04
CA LEU A 183 -10.19 -20.59 -10.13
C LEU A 183 -11.69 -20.75 -9.86
N ALA A 184 -12.43 -21.30 -10.82
CA ALA A 184 -13.88 -21.23 -10.86
C ALA A 184 -14.56 -22.61 -10.95
N GLY A 185 -15.82 -22.67 -10.50
CA GLY A 185 -16.64 -23.89 -10.55
C GLY A 185 -16.58 -24.72 -9.27
N PHE A 186 -16.23 -24.11 -8.13
CA PHE A 186 -16.30 -24.77 -6.82
C PHE A 186 -17.74 -25.02 -6.39
N LYS A 187 -17.96 -26.05 -5.56
CA LYS A 187 -19.21 -26.22 -4.82
C LYS A 187 -19.25 -25.19 -3.67
N PRO A 188 -20.25 -24.29 -3.62
CA PRO A 188 -20.39 -23.35 -2.51
C PRO A 188 -20.71 -24.07 -1.19
N ASP A 189 -20.16 -23.58 -0.08
CA ASP A 189 -20.53 -24.01 1.27
C ASP A 189 -22.05 -23.86 1.52
N ASN A 190 -22.63 -24.71 2.38
CA ASN A 190 -24.05 -24.61 2.79
C ASN A 190 -24.46 -23.22 3.34
N LYS A 191 -23.51 -22.43 3.86
CA LYS A 191 -23.73 -21.03 4.32
C LYS A 191 -24.03 -20.05 3.17
N TYR A 192 -23.83 -20.48 1.92
CA TYR A 192 -24.05 -19.73 0.68
C TYR A 192 -25.32 -20.18 -0.07
N ALA A 193 -26.26 -20.88 0.58
CA ALA A 193 -27.46 -21.46 -0.04
C ALA A 193 -28.39 -20.47 -0.79
N ARG A 194 -28.19 -19.16 -0.67
CA ARG A 194 -28.90 -18.13 -1.47
C ARG A 194 -28.18 -17.74 -2.76
N PHE A 195 -27.03 -18.33 -3.08
CA PHE A 195 -26.25 -18.01 -4.27
C PHE A 195 -27.08 -18.18 -5.55
N ASP A 196 -27.68 -19.36 -5.75
CA ASP A 196 -28.53 -19.62 -6.92
C ASP A 196 -29.81 -18.77 -6.93
N GLU A 197 -30.36 -18.43 -5.76
CA GLU A 197 -31.51 -17.50 -5.65
C GLU A 197 -31.13 -16.12 -6.23
N TYR A 198 -30.02 -15.54 -5.76
CA TYR A 198 -29.60 -14.19 -6.14
C TYR A 198 -29.03 -14.15 -7.57
N LYS A 199 -28.38 -15.22 -8.03
CA LYS A 199 -27.93 -15.44 -9.41
C LYS A 199 -29.11 -15.52 -10.39
N ASN A 200 -30.18 -16.23 -10.03
CA ASN A 200 -31.41 -16.23 -10.81
C ASN A 200 -32.14 -14.88 -10.77
N LYS A 201 -32.18 -14.17 -9.64
CA LYS A 201 -32.77 -12.81 -9.56
C LYS A 201 -32.06 -11.80 -10.44
N ILE A 202 -30.73 -11.84 -10.52
CA ILE A 202 -29.96 -11.03 -11.48
C ILE A 202 -30.28 -11.43 -12.93
N LYS A 203 -30.36 -12.74 -13.23
CA LYS A 203 -30.75 -13.22 -14.56
C LYS A 203 -32.16 -12.77 -14.98
N GLU A 204 -33.13 -12.81 -14.07
CA GLU A 204 -34.50 -12.30 -14.27
C GLU A 204 -34.51 -10.79 -14.50
N PHE A 205 -33.86 -10.01 -13.63
CA PHE A 205 -33.83 -8.55 -13.72
C PHE A 205 -33.30 -8.07 -15.07
N LYS A 206 -32.17 -8.61 -15.53
CA LYS A 206 -31.56 -8.25 -16.83
C LYS A 206 -32.46 -8.52 -18.03
N ALA A 207 -33.33 -9.54 -17.95
CA ALA A 207 -34.23 -9.91 -19.02
C ALA A 207 -35.53 -9.08 -19.02
N ALA A 208 -36.04 -8.72 -17.84
CA ALA A 208 -37.25 -7.89 -17.70
C ALA A 208 -36.97 -6.39 -17.86
N HIS A 209 -35.83 -5.93 -17.32
CA HIS A 209 -35.45 -4.53 -17.17
C HIS A 209 -34.10 -4.25 -17.84
N PRO A 210 -34.00 -4.32 -19.19
CA PRO A 210 -32.79 -3.91 -19.90
C PRO A 210 -32.47 -2.42 -19.66
N ILE A 211 -31.18 -2.10 -19.67
CA ILE A 211 -30.68 -0.72 -19.59
C ILE A 211 -31.14 0.04 -20.85
N GLN A 212 -31.65 1.26 -20.67
CA GLN A 212 -32.06 2.14 -21.76
C GLN A 212 -31.07 3.27 -22.01
N LYS A 213 -30.44 3.80 -20.95
CA LYS A 213 -29.55 4.98 -20.99
C LYS A 213 -28.69 5.09 -19.73
N VAL A 214 -27.54 5.73 -19.80
CA VAL A 214 -26.85 6.37 -18.66
C VAL A 214 -27.06 7.89 -18.75
N HIS A 215 -27.45 8.53 -17.66
CA HIS A 215 -27.64 9.98 -17.62
C HIS A 215 -26.30 10.71 -17.56
N LEU A 216 -26.00 11.50 -18.59
CA LEU A 216 -24.80 12.32 -18.72
C LEU A 216 -25.15 13.82 -18.68
N ASP A 217 -26.27 14.15 -18.04
CA ASP A 217 -26.90 15.47 -18.08
C ASP A 217 -26.00 16.52 -17.39
N ASN A 218 -25.51 17.49 -18.17
CA ASN A 218 -24.53 18.53 -17.81
C ASN A 218 -23.07 18.04 -17.61
N LEU A 219 -22.67 16.90 -18.20
CA LEU A 219 -21.29 16.40 -18.13
C LEU A 219 -20.50 16.72 -19.42
N ASP A 220 -19.27 17.16 -19.25
CA ASP A 220 -18.20 17.14 -20.26
C ASP A 220 -17.73 15.68 -20.46
N LEU A 221 -17.50 15.23 -21.70
CA LEU A 221 -17.21 13.82 -21.94
C LEU A 221 -15.77 13.47 -21.55
N GLY A 222 -14.84 14.39 -21.74
CA GLY A 222 -13.47 14.19 -21.31
C GLY A 222 -13.33 14.13 -19.79
N ASP A 223 -14.16 14.86 -19.05
CA ASP A 223 -14.29 14.73 -17.60
C ASP A 223 -14.74 13.32 -17.21
N LEU A 224 -15.77 12.77 -17.88
CA LEU A 224 -16.31 11.42 -17.63
C LEU A 224 -15.24 10.32 -17.78
N LEU A 225 -14.31 10.46 -18.73
CA LEU A 225 -13.18 9.52 -18.91
C LEU A 225 -12.11 9.62 -17.81
N GLY A 226 -12.09 10.72 -17.05
CA GLY A 226 -11.17 10.97 -15.93
C GLY A 226 -11.79 10.79 -14.53
N TYR A 227 -13.02 10.27 -14.43
CA TYR A 227 -13.73 10.18 -13.15
C TYR A 227 -13.16 9.13 -12.18
N SER A 228 -13.11 9.52 -10.91
CA SER A 228 -12.93 8.65 -9.75
C SER A 228 -14.05 7.59 -9.67
N GLN A 229 -13.79 6.49 -8.95
CA GLN A 229 -14.78 5.43 -8.81
C GLN A 229 -16.04 5.93 -8.06
N ALA A 230 -15.88 6.84 -7.11
CA ALA A 230 -16.97 7.54 -6.44
C ALA A 230 -17.85 8.34 -7.41
N LYS A 231 -17.25 9.09 -8.36
CA LYS A 231 -18.00 9.84 -9.38
C LYS A 231 -18.74 8.92 -10.36
N LEU A 232 -18.08 7.88 -10.90
CA LEU A 232 -18.76 6.92 -11.79
C LEU A 232 -19.95 6.24 -11.09
N LYS A 233 -19.80 5.89 -9.80
CA LYS A 233 -20.88 5.30 -9.00
C LYS A 233 -22.07 6.24 -8.74
N SER A 234 -21.92 7.55 -8.96
CA SER A 234 -22.99 8.54 -8.81
C SER A 234 -23.88 8.71 -10.06
N LEU A 235 -23.47 8.17 -11.21
CA LEU A 235 -24.20 8.28 -12.47
C LEU A 235 -25.53 7.50 -12.41
N LYS A 236 -26.62 8.12 -12.87
CA LYS A 236 -27.93 7.48 -12.93
C LYS A 236 -28.05 6.61 -14.19
N ILE A 237 -28.64 5.42 -14.06
CA ILE A 237 -28.80 4.45 -15.15
C ILE A 237 -30.30 4.24 -15.35
N GLU A 238 -30.84 4.55 -16.51
CA GLU A 238 -32.26 4.33 -16.84
C GLU A 238 -32.49 2.85 -17.21
N PHE A 239 -33.49 2.23 -16.59
CA PHE A 239 -33.87 0.83 -16.78
C PHE A 239 -35.31 0.73 -17.26
N LYS A 240 -35.57 -0.14 -18.25
CA LYS A 240 -36.91 -0.32 -18.80
C LYS A 240 -37.87 -0.85 -17.74
N ASP A 241 -38.98 -0.14 -17.56
CA ASP A 241 -40.06 -0.47 -16.62
C ASP A 241 -39.58 -0.64 -15.16
N PHE A 242 -38.48 0.01 -14.76
CA PHE A 242 -37.94 -0.04 -13.39
C PHE A 242 -37.47 1.35 -12.91
N ASN A 243 -37.79 1.70 -11.66
CA ASN A 243 -37.53 3.05 -11.14
C ASN A 243 -36.22 3.12 -10.32
N ASN A 244 -35.43 4.16 -10.56
CA ASN A 244 -34.15 4.39 -9.88
C ASN A 244 -34.27 4.75 -8.39
N SER A 245 -35.45 5.12 -7.89
CA SER A 245 -35.71 5.17 -6.43
C SER A 245 -35.68 3.80 -5.77
N ASP A 246 -35.93 2.75 -6.55
CA ASP A 246 -36.12 1.40 -6.02
C ASP A 246 -34.79 0.63 -5.94
N LEU A 247 -33.78 1.10 -6.69
CA LEU A 247 -32.38 0.74 -6.49
C LEU A 247 -31.89 1.10 -5.09
N TYR A 248 -30.89 0.37 -4.62
CA TYR A 248 -30.18 0.63 -3.38
C TYR A 248 -29.41 1.96 -3.42
N GLN A 249 -28.84 2.33 -4.57
CA GLN A 249 -28.09 3.58 -4.74
C GLN A 249 -28.95 4.81 -4.51
N GLY A 250 -30.23 4.78 -4.92
CA GLY A 250 -31.19 5.88 -4.79
C GLY A 250 -31.59 6.22 -3.35
N LEU A 251 -31.27 5.36 -2.37
CA LEU A 251 -31.48 5.61 -0.95
C LEU A 251 -30.53 6.69 -0.42
N SER A 252 -30.98 7.53 0.51
CA SER A 252 -30.09 8.42 1.27
C SER A 252 -29.11 7.62 2.16
N ASN A 253 -28.02 8.26 2.58
CA ASN A 253 -27.06 7.62 3.50
C ASN A 253 -27.71 7.22 4.83
N GLN A 254 -28.70 7.97 5.32
CA GLN A 254 -29.44 7.60 6.54
C GLN A 254 -30.28 6.35 6.32
N GLU A 255 -31.01 6.22 5.20
CA GLU A 255 -31.78 5.01 4.89
C GLU A 255 -30.89 3.77 4.71
N LYS A 256 -29.69 3.95 4.15
CA LYS A 256 -28.66 2.89 4.05
C LYS A 256 -28.17 2.45 5.43
N ILE A 257 -27.90 3.41 6.33
CA ILE A 257 -27.57 3.17 7.75
C ILE A 257 -28.71 2.47 8.49
N ASP A 258 -29.97 2.89 8.28
CA ASP A 258 -31.14 2.39 8.98
C ASP A 258 -31.51 0.97 8.57
N GLN A 259 -31.35 0.61 7.28
CA GLN A 259 -31.46 -0.78 6.82
C GLN A 259 -30.40 -1.67 7.47
N ALA A 260 -29.14 -1.23 7.47
CA ALA A 260 -28.03 -1.97 8.05
C ALA A 260 -28.18 -2.17 9.58
N ASN A 261 -28.69 -1.16 10.31
CA ASN A 261 -29.02 -1.29 11.73
C ASN A 261 -30.32 -2.10 11.98
N THR A 262 -31.28 -2.11 11.06
CA THR A 262 -32.51 -2.91 11.17
C THR A 262 -32.21 -4.42 11.14
N TYR A 263 -31.24 -4.84 10.32
CA TYR A 263 -30.75 -6.23 10.31
C TYR A 263 -30.36 -6.70 11.72
N SER A 264 -29.67 -5.86 12.49
CA SER A 264 -29.23 -6.14 13.87
C SER A 264 -30.35 -6.54 14.83
N SER A 265 -31.51 -5.92 14.67
CA SER A 265 -32.54 -5.85 15.72
C SER A 265 -33.74 -6.75 15.42
N LYS A 266 -33.98 -7.07 14.14
CA LYS A 266 -35.17 -7.83 13.70
C LYS A 266 -34.85 -9.09 12.91
N LYS A 267 -33.63 -9.26 12.37
CA LYS A 267 -33.26 -10.32 11.41
C LYS A 267 -34.18 -10.43 10.17
N THR A 268 -34.97 -9.39 9.89
CA THR A 268 -35.82 -9.28 8.70
C THR A 268 -35.04 -8.59 7.58
N PHE A 269 -34.91 -9.25 6.44
CA PHE A 269 -34.21 -8.74 5.26
C PHE A 269 -35.20 -8.42 4.15
N THR A 270 -35.03 -7.26 3.51
CA THR A 270 -35.69 -6.89 2.25
C THR A 270 -34.59 -6.66 1.22
N PRO A 271 -34.20 -7.67 0.43
CA PRO A 271 -33.18 -7.50 -0.60
C PRO A 271 -33.62 -6.49 -1.67
N LYS A 272 -32.70 -5.65 -2.10
CA LYS A 272 -32.88 -4.62 -3.13
C LYS A 272 -31.90 -4.87 -4.28
N TYR A 273 -32.27 -4.48 -5.49
CA TYR A 273 -31.30 -4.36 -6.58
C TYR A 273 -30.37 -3.18 -6.33
N SER A 274 -29.12 -3.32 -6.73
CA SER A 274 -28.07 -2.32 -6.70
C SER A 274 -27.52 -2.19 -8.11
N ALA A 275 -27.29 -0.97 -8.61
CA ALA A 275 -26.70 -0.76 -9.92
C ALA A 275 -25.86 0.52 -9.96
N PHE A 276 -24.69 0.46 -10.62
CA PHE A 276 -23.79 1.61 -10.77
C PHE A 276 -22.81 1.42 -11.94
N VAL A 277 -22.29 2.53 -12.49
CA VAL A 277 -21.23 2.48 -13.52
C VAL A 277 -19.90 2.15 -12.83
N LYS A 278 -19.24 1.08 -13.29
CA LYS A 278 -17.93 0.61 -12.81
C LYS A 278 -16.79 1.18 -13.66
N SER A 279 -16.99 1.29 -14.98
CA SER A 279 -16.05 1.93 -15.90
C SER A 279 -16.76 2.37 -17.18
N VAL A 280 -16.08 3.22 -17.94
CA VAL A 280 -16.52 3.74 -19.24
C VAL A 280 -15.31 3.76 -20.18
N LYS A 281 -15.52 3.39 -21.44
CA LYS A 281 -14.57 3.54 -22.55
C LYS A 281 -15.27 4.24 -23.72
N ILE A 282 -14.50 4.90 -24.58
CA ILE A 282 -14.99 5.41 -25.86
C ILE A 282 -14.67 4.41 -26.97
N SER A 283 -15.50 4.34 -28.02
CA SER A 283 -15.23 3.51 -29.20
C SER A 283 -14.12 4.10 -30.08
N ASP A 284 -13.40 3.24 -30.79
CA ASP A 284 -12.35 3.60 -31.77
C ASP A 284 -12.83 4.57 -32.86
N ASP A 285 -14.12 4.58 -33.16
CA ASP A 285 -14.71 5.46 -34.17
C ASP A 285 -15.31 6.75 -33.58
N LEU A 286 -15.13 6.97 -32.27
CA LEU A 286 -15.64 8.06 -31.43
C LEU A 286 -17.17 8.27 -31.48
N LYS A 287 -17.95 7.25 -31.89
CA LYS A 287 -19.43 7.36 -31.97
C LYS A 287 -20.16 6.83 -30.74
N LYS A 288 -19.51 6.04 -29.88
CA LYS A 288 -20.14 5.35 -28.75
C LYS A 288 -19.35 5.45 -27.45
N LEU A 289 -20.09 5.34 -26.35
CA LEU A 289 -19.57 5.02 -25.03
C LEU A 289 -19.92 3.57 -24.68
N HIS A 290 -18.90 2.81 -24.29
CA HIS A 290 -19.02 1.46 -23.76
C HIS A 290 -18.96 1.53 -22.23
N PHE A 291 -20.12 1.45 -21.58
CA PHE A 291 -20.23 1.42 -20.13
C PHE A 291 -20.16 -0.01 -19.61
N THR A 292 -19.29 -0.28 -18.64
CA THR A 292 -19.41 -1.46 -17.78
C THR A 292 -20.22 -1.08 -16.54
N ILE A 293 -21.41 -1.65 -16.39
CA ILE A 293 -22.34 -1.40 -15.30
C ILE A 293 -22.37 -2.63 -14.39
N ARG A 294 -22.14 -2.44 -13.09
CA ARG A 294 -22.40 -3.47 -12.08
C ARG A 294 -23.90 -3.53 -11.81
N ILE A 295 -24.49 -4.72 -11.80
CA ILE A 295 -25.83 -4.95 -11.22
C ILE A 295 -25.73 -6.06 -10.18
N ALA A 296 -26.26 -5.80 -9.00
CA ALA A 296 -26.24 -6.71 -7.85
C ALA A 296 -27.61 -6.84 -7.18
N TYR A 297 -27.81 -7.95 -6.46
CA TYR A 297 -29.01 -8.24 -5.69
C TYR A 297 -28.62 -8.81 -4.33
N GLY A 298 -29.18 -8.25 -3.26
CA GLY A 298 -28.69 -8.47 -1.90
C GLY A 298 -29.19 -7.41 -0.93
N PHE A 299 -28.57 -7.33 0.24
CA PHE A 299 -28.99 -6.44 1.33
C PHE A 299 -27.78 -5.95 2.15
N SER A 300 -27.88 -4.73 2.69
CA SER A 300 -27.01 -4.26 3.77
C SER A 300 -27.15 -5.16 5.00
N SER A 301 -26.05 -5.70 5.49
CA SER A 301 -26.02 -6.44 6.75
C SER A 301 -25.34 -5.64 7.87
N TYR A 302 -25.51 -6.10 9.11
CA TYR A 302 -25.04 -5.41 10.32
C TYR A 302 -23.52 -5.53 10.56
N GLN A 303 -22.86 -6.50 9.94
CA GLN A 303 -21.44 -6.80 10.12
C GLN A 303 -20.86 -7.41 8.85
N TRP A 304 -19.60 -7.13 8.56
CA TRP A 304 -18.80 -7.76 7.49
C TRP A 304 -18.42 -9.21 7.83
N ASN A 305 -19.44 -10.06 8.08
CA ASN A 305 -19.30 -11.47 8.43
C ASN A 305 -19.04 -12.34 7.18
N ASN A 306 -18.83 -13.64 7.40
CA ASN A 306 -18.62 -14.64 6.35
C ASN A 306 -19.91 -15.09 5.64
N ASP A 307 -21.04 -14.44 5.93
CA ASP A 307 -22.36 -14.70 5.35
C ASP A 307 -22.50 -14.02 3.99
N PHE A 308 -23.02 -14.73 2.98
CA PHE A 308 -23.22 -14.19 1.63
C PHE A 308 -24.48 -13.31 1.56
N ASN A 309 -24.28 -11.99 1.49
CA ASN A 309 -25.35 -10.99 1.55
C ASN A 309 -25.75 -10.41 0.18
N SER A 310 -24.91 -10.56 -0.85
CA SER A 310 -25.13 -9.98 -2.19
C SER A 310 -24.46 -10.78 -3.31
N TYR A 311 -25.18 -10.99 -4.43
CA TYR A 311 -24.62 -11.43 -5.71
C TYR A 311 -24.50 -10.25 -6.67
N GLY A 312 -23.57 -10.27 -7.63
CA GLY A 312 -23.53 -9.25 -8.68
C GLY A 312 -22.71 -9.62 -9.91
N GLU A 313 -23.13 -9.09 -11.05
CA GLU A 313 -22.53 -9.27 -12.37
C GLU A 313 -22.20 -7.92 -13.03
N ASP A 314 -21.27 -7.93 -13.98
CA ASP A 314 -20.92 -6.79 -14.81
C ASP A 314 -21.59 -6.91 -16.19
N LEU A 315 -22.18 -5.83 -16.68
CA LEU A 315 -22.87 -5.76 -17.98
C LEU A 315 -22.27 -4.67 -18.86
N GLN A 316 -22.19 -4.92 -20.16
CA GLN A 316 -21.76 -3.93 -21.15
C GLN A 316 -22.98 -3.25 -21.77
N PHE A 317 -22.93 -1.93 -21.89
CA PHE A 317 -23.98 -1.10 -22.48
C PHE A 317 -23.38 -0.03 -23.40
N ASP A 318 -23.92 0.09 -24.61
CA ASP A 318 -23.48 1.02 -25.64
C ASP A 318 -24.42 2.23 -25.71
N GLN A 319 -23.88 3.45 -25.60
CA GLN A 319 -24.63 4.71 -25.76
C GLN A 319 -24.05 5.54 -26.90
N ASP A 320 -24.90 5.97 -27.84
CA ASP A 320 -24.48 6.77 -29.01
C ASP A 320 -24.16 8.22 -28.59
N ILE A 321 -22.89 8.61 -28.72
CA ILE A 321 -22.42 9.98 -28.44
C ILE A 321 -23.19 10.99 -29.31
N ASN A 322 -23.29 10.73 -30.62
CA ASN A 322 -23.86 11.64 -31.62
C ASN A 322 -25.34 12.01 -31.41
N LYS A 323 -26.07 11.32 -30.52
CA LYS A 323 -27.47 11.64 -30.19
C LYS A 323 -27.61 12.57 -28.98
N GLU A 324 -26.63 12.61 -28.09
CA GLU A 324 -26.77 13.22 -26.76
C GLU A 324 -25.66 14.21 -26.41
N LEU A 325 -24.46 14.07 -27.00
CA LEU A 325 -23.27 14.88 -26.71
C LEU A 325 -22.67 15.44 -28.00
N LYS A 326 -22.26 16.72 -27.97
CA LYS A 326 -21.45 17.33 -29.03
C LYS A 326 -20.03 17.53 -28.51
N LEU A 327 -19.10 16.75 -29.04
CA LEU A 327 -17.69 16.82 -28.66
C LEU A 327 -17.08 18.18 -29.05
N THR A 328 -16.52 18.86 -28.06
CA THR A 328 -15.72 20.07 -28.21
C THR A 328 -14.24 19.72 -28.45
N GLU A 329 -13.42 20.72 -28.78
CA GLU A 329 -11.96 20.55 -28.87
C GLU A 329 -11.36 20.05 -27.53
N GLN A 330 -11.92 20.48 -26.40
CA GLN A 330 -11.47 20.04 -25.07
C GLN A 330 -11.82 18.57 -24.81
N ASP A 331 -12.97 18.07 -25.28
CA ASP A 331 -13.29 16.65 -25.23
C ASP A 331 -12.26 15.83 -26.02
N TYR A 332 -11.89 16.26 -27.23
CA TYR A 332 -10.87 15.55 -28.04
C TYR A 332 -9.48 15.58 -27.40
N GLN A 333 -9.07 16.70 -26.78
CA GLN A 333 -7.82 16.77 -26.00
C GLN A 333 -7.85 15.81 -24.80
N LYS A 334 -8.95 15.76 -24.05
CA LYS A 334 -9.12 14.85 -22.90
C LYS A 334 -9.23 13.37 -23.34
N ILE A 335 -9.88 13.06 -24.46
CA ILE A 335 -9.90 11.72 -25.08
C ILE A 335 -8.47 11.29 -25.47
N ALA A 336 -7.68 12.21 -26.03
CA ALA A 336 -6.29 11.95 -26.37
C ALA A 336 -5.43 11.72 -25.11
N LEU A 337 -5.56 12.55 -24.07
CA LEU A 337 -4.90 12.34 -22.77
C LEU A 337 -5.32 11.02 -22.09
N ALA A 338 -6.60 10.63 -22.20
CA ALA A 338 -7.08 9.35 -21.67
C ALA A 338 -6.47 8.14 -22.40
N ASN A 339 -6.09 8.28 -23.68
CA ASN A 339 -5.39 7.24 -24.46
C ASN A 339 -3.86 7.30 -24.31
N LEU A 340 -3.29 8.45 -23.96
CA LEU A 340 -1.86 8.63 -23.73
C LEU A 340 -1.39 7.83 -22.51
N ASN A 341 -0.31 7.09 -22.68
CA ASN A 341 0.59 6.66 -21.62
C ASN A 341 1.99 7.20 -21.90
N ILE A 342 2.75 7.47 -20.84
CA ILE A 342 4.19 7.74 -20.90
C ILE A 342 4.86 6.69 -20.00
N GLN A 343 6.01 6.18 -20.43
CA GLN A 343 6.83 5.25 -19.67
C GLN A 343 8.31 5.53 -19.89
N LEU A 344 9.17 5.05 -18.98
CA LEU A 344 10.61 5.06 -19.17
C LEU A 344 11.00 4.01 -20.23
N ALA A 345 11.93 4.36 -21.12
CA ALA A 345 12.29 3.59 -22.31
C ALA A 345 13.16 2.36 -22.03
N ASP A 346 13.73 2.26 -20.83
CA ASP A 346 14.34 1.06 -20.26
C ASP A 346 13.38 0.30 -19.31
N PHE A 347 12.14 0.80 -19.17
CA PHE A 347 11.10 0.31 -18.27
C PHE A 347 11.52 0.28 -16.80
N SER A 348 12.43 1.19 -16.42
CA SER A 348 12.80 1.44 -15.02
C SER A 348 11.64 1.96 -14.18
N SER A 349 11.83 1.95 -12.86
CA SER A 349 10.85 2.50 -11.93
C SER A 349 10.85 4.03 -12.01
N ILE A 350 9.69 4.63 -12.28
CA ILE A 350 9.53 6.09 -12.21
C ILE A 350 9.76 6.64 -10.79
N THR A 351 9.51 5.84 -9.75
CA THR A 351 9.79 6.18 -8.35
C THR A 351 11.29 6.17 -8.05
N ASN A 352 12.08 5.40 -8.82
CA ASN A 352 13.53 5.34 -8.70
C ASN A 352 14.31 6.07 -9.81
N TYR A 353 13.61 6.81 -10.68
CA TYR A 353 14.24 7.59 -11.74
C TYR A 353 15.02 8.78 -11.18
N ASP A 354 16.21 9.05 -11.71
CA ASP A 354 17.05 10.16 -11.24
C ASP A 354 16.64 11.50 -11.87
N PHE A 355 15.59 12.11 -11.32
CA PHE A 355 15.10 13.43 -11.72
C PHE A 355 16.15 14.55 -11.62
N ALA A 356 17.27 14.38 -10.90
CA ALA A 356 18.35 15.37 -10.89
C ALA A 356 19.18 15.35 -12.19
N ASN A 357 19.19 14.21 -12.89
CA ASN A 357 19.80 14.01 -14.21
C ASN A 357 18.74 13.77 -15.29
N PHE A 358 17.53 14.34 -15.12
CA PHE A 358 16.39 14.15 -16.02
C PHE A 358 16.76 14.39 -17.49
N ASN A 359 16.44 13.42 -18.35
CA ASN A 359 16.57 13.49 -19.80
C ASN A 359 15.24 13.11 -20.48
N VAL A 360 14.83 13.87 -21.48
CA VAL A 360 13.55 13.63 -22.18
C VAL A 360 13.59 12.38 -23.07
N ASP A 361 14.76 12.02 -23.60
CA ASP A 361 14.92 10.84 -24.46
C ASP A 361 14.82 9.51 -23.68
N ASP A 362 14.85 9.57 -22.34
CA ASP A 362 14.63 8.42 -21.46
C ASP A 362 13.14 8.00 -21.42
N PHE A 363 12.23 8.78 -22.02
CA PHE A 363 10.78 8.58 -21.95
C PHE A 363 10.18 8.29 -23.33
N TYR A 364 9.29 7.29 -23.38
CA TYR A 364 8.56 6.90 -24.58
C TYR A 364 7.03 7.10 -24.37
N PRO A 365 6.35 7.83 -25.26
CA PRO A 365 4.90 7.92 -25.26
C PRO A 365 4.30 6.76 -26.08
N PHE A 366 3.22 6.16 -25.59
CA PHE A 366 2.46 5.17 -26.35
C PHE A 366 0.96 5.38 -26.17
N SER A 367 0.18 4.75 -27.05
CA SER A 367 -1.28 4.81 -26.98
C SER A 367 -1.86 3.51 -26.45
N LYS A 368 -2.90 3.62 -25.62
CA LYS A 368 -3.78 2.49 -25.27
C LYS A 368 -4.54 1.95 -26.48
N ASN A 369 -4.62 2.74 -27.56
CA ASN A 369 -5.10 2.31 -28.86
C ASN A 369 -4.31 2.99 -30.00
N GLU A 370 -3.29 2.30 -30.53
CA GLU A 370 -2.44 2.82 -31.62
C GLU A 370 -3.15 2.92 -32.98
N ASN A 371 -4.31 2.27 -33.16
CA ASN A 371 -5.12 2.43 -34.36
C ASN A 371 -5.91 3.74 -34.34
N LEU A 372 -6.33 4.17 -33.15
CA LEU A 372 -7.04 5.44 -32.93
C LEU A 372 -6.10 6.64 -32.99
N ILE A 373 -4.98 6.59 -32.26
CA ILE A 373 -4.12 7.76 -32.05
C ILE A 373 -2.69 7.33 -31.71
N LYS A 374 -1.73 8.12 -32.17
CA LYS A 374 -0.29 7.99 -31.90
C LYS A 374 0.24 9.28 -31.31
N PHE A 375 1.33 9.17 -30.55
CA PHE A 375 1.85 10.27 -29.73
C PHE A 375 3.35 10.48 -29.99
N LYS A 376 3.79 11.73 -29.86
CA LYS A 376 5.21 12.11 -29.88
C LYS A 376 5.49 13.13 -28.80
N ILE A 377 6.44 12.84 -27.90
CA ILE A 377 6.97 13.85 -26.98
C ILE A 377 7.73 14.88 -27.82
N ILE A 378 7.40 16.15 -27.63
CA ILE A 378 8.08 17.28 -28.26
C ILE A 378 9.17 17.82 -27.32
N GLN A 379 8.86 17.91 -26.03
CA GLN A 379 9.77 18.29 -24.95
C GLN A 379 9.15 17.95 -23.59
N ALA A 380 9.97 17.88 -22.55
CA ALA A 380 9.50 18.03 -21.17
C ALA A 380 9.72 19.48 -20.69
N ILE A 381 8.89 19.93 -19.76
CA ILE A 381 9.03 21.20 -19.02
C ILE A 381 8.89 20.94 -17.52
N ASN A 382 9.48 21.82 -16.72
CA ASN A 382 9.38 21.83 -15.26
C ASN A 382 9.71 20.46 -14.58
N PRO A 383 10.79 19.75 -14.95
CA PRO A 383 11.20 18.56 -14.21
C PRO A 383 11.53 18.93 -12.76
N SER A 384 10.97 18.18 -11.81
CA SER A 384 11.04 18.44 -10.38
C SER A 384 11.64 17.25 -9.65
N VAL A 385 12.84 17.45 -9.08
CA VAL A 385 13.48 16.48 -8.18
C VAL A 385 12.61 16.27 -6.93
N GLN A 386 12.13 17.37 -6.34
CA GLN A 386 11.31 17.35 -5.13
C GLN A 386 10.01 16.57 -5.29
N ASN A 387 9.29 16.77 -6.40
CA ASN A 387 7.99 16.13 -6.64
C ASN A 387 8.11 14.82 -7.43
N LYS A 388 9.32 14.43 -7.87
CA LYS A 388 9.62 13.25 -8.70
C LYS A 388 8.71 13.18 -9.95
N ASN A 389 8.56 14.30 -10.67
CA ASN A 389 7.72 14.40 -11.86
C ASN A 389 8.17 15.48 -12.86
N ALA A 390 7.60 15.46 -14.07
CA ALA A 390 7.78 16.45 -15.13
C ALA A 390 6.50 16.60 -15.97
N THR A 391 6.30 17.76 -16.61
CA THR A 391 5.20 17.96 -17.56
C THR A 391 5.69 17.74 -18.98
N PHE A 392 5.15 16.75 -19.67
CA PHE A 392 5.49 16.45 -21.05
C PHE A 392 4.55 17.19 -22.01
N LYS A 393 5.12 17.94 -22.96
CA LYS A 393 4.41 18.42 -24.14
C LYS A 393 4.40 17.32 -25.19
N VAL A 394 3.22 16.83 -25.53
CA VAL A 394 3.02 15.69 -26.44
C VAL A 394 2.16 16.14 -27.62
N LYS A 395 2.57 15.84 -28.85
CA LYS A 395 1.77 16.09 -30.06
C LYS A 395 1.16 14.79 -30.57
N THR A 396 -0.07 14.85 -31.05
CA THR A 396 -0.81 13.68 -31.55
C THR A 396 -0.70 13.51 -33.07
N SER A 397 -0.90 12.28 -33.53
CA SER A 397 -1.11 11.92 -34.93
C SER A 397 -2.24 10.91 -35.02
N SER A 398 -3.21 11.13 -35.91
CA SER A 398 -4.38 10.25 -36.09
C SER A 398 -4.96 10.42 -37.51
N ASP A 399 -5.59 9.37 -38.02
CA ASP A 399 -6.41 9.44 -39.24
C ASP A 399 -7.74 10.17 -38.99
N LEU A 400 -8.19 10.25 -37.72
CA LEU A 400 -9.31 11.11 -37.32
C LEU A 400 -8.81 12.54 -37.16
N GLN A 401 -9.27 13.45 -38.03
CA GLN A 401 -8.84 14.84 -38.08
C GLN A 401 -8.97 15.57 -36.73
N GLN A 402 -9.97 15.23 -35.92
CA GLN A 402 -10.24 15.82 -34.60
C GLN A 402 -9.22 15.40 -33.52
N LEU A 403 -8.51 14.28 -33.73
CA LEU A 403 -7.45 13.79 -32.85
C LEU A 403 -6.04 14.01 -33.43
N ASN A 404 -5.92 14.66 -34.58
CA ASN A 404 -4.66 14.83 -35.29
C ASN A 404 -4.01 16.20 -34.99
N ASN A 405 -2.69 16.24 -34.78
CA ASN A 405 -1.92 17.44 -34.45
C ASN A 405 -2.35 18.22 -33.19
N LEU A 406 -3.12 17.63 -32.28
CA LEU A 406 -3.39 18.24 -30.97
C LEU A 406 -2.07 18.38 -30.19
N ASP A 407 -1.87 19.54 -29.55
CA ASP A 407 -0.79 19.77 -28.59
C ASP A 407 -1.33 19.58 -27.17
N LEU A 408 -0.76 18.63 -26.43
CA LEU A 408 -1.21 18.20 -25.12
C LEU A 408 -0.14 18.46 -24.06
N GLU A 409 -0.56 18.68 -22.81
CA GLU A 409 0.33 18.68 -21.65
C GLU A 409 -0.10 17.61 -20.64
N GLN A 410 0.80 16.70 -20.28
CA GLN A 410 0.57 15.64 -19.31
C GLN A 410 1.65 15.67 -18.23
N ILE A 411 1.26 15.75 -16.95
CA ILE A 411 2.18 15.53 -15.83
C ILE A 411 2.43 14.03 -15.71
N TYR A 412 3.70 13.61 -15.71
CA TYR A 412 4.11 12.23 -15.52
C TYR A 412 5.20 12.13 -14.45
N GLY A 413 5.12 11.11 -13.60
CA GLY A 413 5.93 10.96 -12.40
C GLY A 413 5.11 10.50 -11.19
N VAL A 414 5.66 10.69 -10.00
CA VAL A 414 4.97 10.39 -8.74
C VAL A 414 3.80 11.36 -8.53
N LYS A 415 2.68 10.83 -8.03
CA LYS A 415 1.47 11.60 -7.69
C LYS A 415 1.76 12.62 -6.58
N LYS A 416 0.89 13.63 -6.45
CA LYS A 416 0.99 14.63 -5.38
C LYS A 416 0.85 13.95 -4.01
N HIS A 417 1.80 14.22 -3.11
CA HIS A 417 1.96 13.53 -1.83
C HIS A 417 2.45 14.46 -0.71
N LEU A 418 2.31 13.99 0.53
CA LEU A 418 2.77 14.63 1.75
C LEU A 418 4.22 14.25 2.07
N ASN A 419 4.93 15.12 2.80
CA ASN A 419 6.31 14.92 3.26
C ASN A 419 6.31 14.82 4.79
N LEU A 420 6.72 13.68 5.36
CA LEU A 420 6.65 13.42 6.82
C LEU A 420 7.96 13.73 7.55
N PHE A 421 9.08 13.72 6.84
CA PHE A 421 10.41 13.83 7.43
C PHE A 421 10.95 15.27 7.33
N SER A 422 11.71 15.69 8.33
CA SER A 422 12.36 17.01 8.30
C SER A 422 13.57 17.06 7.37
N ASP A 423 14.15 15.92 7.03
CA ASP A 423 15.20 15.79 6.02
C ASP A 423 14.59 15.56 4.63
N PRO A 424 14.73 16.50 3.67
CA PRO A 424 14.29 16.31 2.29
C PRO A 424 14.89 15.07 1.63
N GLN A 425 16.10 14.63 2.03
CA GLN A 425 16.76 13.46 1.44
C GLN A 425 16.14 12.12 1.87
N VAL A 426 15.12 12.12 2.76
CA VAL A 426 14.28 10.96 3.04
C VAL A 426 13.08 10.96 2.09
N ASP A 427 12.13 11.91 2.25
CA ASP A 427 10.91 11.97 1.44
C ASP A 427 11.20 12.05 -0.07
N GLN A 428 12.17 12.88 -0.47
CA GLN A 428 12.46 13.20 -1.88
C GLN A 428 13.52 12.25 -2.50
N SER A 429 13.93 11.20 -1.77
CA SER A 429 14.88 10.21 -2.29
C SER A 429 14.36 9.49 -3.54
N THR A 430 15.16 9.45 -4.59
CA THR A 430 14.98 8.58 -5.78
C THR A 430 15.52 7.16 -5.53
N LYS A 431 15.97 6.85 -4.31
CA LYS A 431 16.54 5.55 -3.91
C LYS A 431 15.70 4.85 -2.83
N ILE A 432 14.39 5.09 -2.77
CA ILE A 432 13.50 4.34 -1.87
C ILE A 432 13.15 3.00 -2.54
N TYR A 433 13.33 1.90 -1.82
CA TYR A 433 13.04 0.54 -2.29
C TYR A 433 11.94 -0.08 -1.44
N ASP A 434 11.12 -0.98 -2.00
CA ASP A 434 10.19 -1.81 -1.23
C ASP A 434 10.93 -3.03 -0.65
N LEU A 435 11.23 -3.00 0.65
CA LEU A 435 11.95 -4.07 1.32
C LEU A 435 11.02 -5.25 1.64
N HIS A 436 11.18 -6.33 0.90
CA HIS A 436 10.48 -7.59 1.16
C HIS A 436 11.32 -8.41 2.14
N THR A 437 10.91 -8.43 3.41
CA THR A 437 11.66 -9.06 4.51
C THR A 437 11.60 -10.59 4.53
N GLY A 438 10.58 -11.20 3.93
CA GLY A 438 10.39 -12.66 3.88
C GLY A 438 10.09 -13.27 5.26
N LEU A 439 10.31 -14.59 5.38
CA LEU A 439 10.11 -15.32 6.64
C LEU A 439 11.35 -15.26 7.56
N LEU A 440 11.96 -14.08 7.68
CA LEU A 440 12.99 -13.78 8.67
C LEU A 440 12.43 -14.05 10.08
N GLY A 441 13.12 -14.87 10.88
CA GLY A 441 12.75 -15.18 12.25
C GLY A 441 13.34 -14.20 13.28
N GLN A 442 12.86 -14.32 14.53
CA GLN A 442 13.23 -13.40 15.62
C GLN A 442 14.73 -13.49 15.97
N GLU A 443 15.33 -14.68 15.92
CA GLU A 443 16.76 -14.88 16.21
C GLU A 443 17.71 -14.43 15.08
N GLN A 444 17.17 -14.14 13.89
CA GLN A 444 17.93 -13.59 12.76
C GLN A 444 17.82 -12.07 12.65
N LEU A 445 16.92 -11.42 13.40
CA LEU A 445 16.70 -9.97 13.36
C LEU A 445 17.98 -9.18 13.62
N SER A 446 18.76 -9.60 14.63
CA SER A 446 20.03 -9.01 15.03
C SER A 446 21.19 -9.20 14.04
N LYS A 447 20.99 -9.98 12.97
CA LYS A 447 21.96 -10.17 11.88
C LYS A 447 21.78 -9.17 10.73
N ILE A 448 20.70 -8.39 10.74
CA ILE A 448 20.40 -7.42 9.69
C ILE A 448 21.00 -6.08 10.10
N SER A 449 22.05 -5.66 9.40
CA SER A 449 22.81 -4.44 9.69
C SER A 449 22.37 -3.26 8.82
N SER A 450 22.80 -2.06 9.21
CA SER A 450 22.66 -0.83 8.41
C SER A 450 23.44 -0.85 7.09
N ASP A 451 24.29 -1.86 6.84
CA ASP A 451 24.93 -2.07 5.54
C ASP A 451 23.90 -2.27 4.41
N LEU A 452 22.65 -2.62 4.74
CA LEU A 452 21.52 -2.63 3.81
C LEU A 452 21.35 -1.30 3.06
N PHE A 453 21.53 -0.15 3.73
CA PHE A 453 21.48 1.17 3.09
C PHE A 453 22.60 1.34 2.05
N THR A 454 23.80 0.82 2.33
CA THR A 454 24.95 0.80 1.42
C THR A 454 24.71 -0.13 0.23
N TYR A 455 24.26 -1.36 0.47
CA TYR A 455 23.91 -2.33 -0.59
C TYR A 455 22.81 -1.78 -1.52
N LEU A 456 21.88 -0.99 -0.98
CA LEU A 456 20.83 -0.27 -1.71
C LEU A 456 21.30 1.12 -2.16
N ASN A 457 22.46 1.15 -2.84
CA ASN A 457 23.00 2.34 -3.53
C ASN A 457 23.25 3.56 -2.61
N ASN A 458 23.62 3.34 -1.35
CA ASN A 458 23.73 4.40 -0.34
C ASN A 458 22.45 5.27 -0.29
N THR A 459 21.31 4.63 -0.06
CA THR A 459 20.05 5.35 0.20
C THR A 459 19.97 5.84 1.64
N ASN A 460 19.23 6.92 1.87
CA ASN A 460 18.91 7.42 3.21
C ASN A 460 17.62 6.79 3.79
N ALA A 461 16.82 6.13 2.94
CA ALA A 461 15.49 5.67 3.29
C ALA A 461 15.11 4.38 2.53
N ILE A 462 14.49 3.44 3.23
CA ILE A 462 13.98 2.18 2.66
C ILE A 462 12.54 2.01 3.16
N ALA A 463 11.61 1.71 2.26
CA ALA A 463 10.19 1.54 2.56
C ALA A 463 9.80 0.05 2.61
N GLY A 464 8.52 -0.24 2.78
CA GLY A 464 7.98 -1.59 2.83
C GLY A 464 7.28 -1.92 4.15
N GLY A 465 6.46 -2.96 4.13
CA GLY A 465 5.74 -3.46 5.30
C GLY A 465 4.23 -3.45 5.14
N TYR A 466 3.61 -2.42 4.57
CA TYR A 466 2.15 -2.43 4.45
C TYR A 466 1.69 -3.61 3.58
N ALA A 467 0.74 -4.38 4.11
CA ALA A 467 0.25 -5.66 3.59
C ALA A 467 1.28 -6.81 3.52
N GLN A 468 2.52 -6.65 4.01
CA GLN A 468 3.52 -7.73 3.96
C GLN A 468 3.33 -8.75 5.08
N ILE A 469 3.57 -10.02 4.76
CA ILE A 469 3.78 -11.10 5.74
C ILE A 469 5.22 -11.08 6.24
N ARG A 470 5.40 -11.19 7.57
CA ARG A 470 6.71 -11.18 8.24
C ARG A 470 6.80 -12.27 9.32
N GLY A 471 8.01 -12.74 9.63
CA GLY A 471 8.22 -13.87 10.57
C GLY A 471 8.67 -13.50 11.99
N PHE A 472 9.24 -12.31 12.22
CA PHE A 472 10.12 -12.04 13.35
C PHE A 472 9.47 -11.48 14.62
N TYR A 473 8.14 -11.29 14.65
CA TYR A 473 7.43 -10.79 15.83
C TYR A 473 7.06 -11.89 16.85
N ALA A 474 7.53 -13.13 16.66
CA ALA A 474 7.31 -14.25 17.57
C ALA A 474 8.47 -15.27 17.55
N SER A 475 8.67 -15.96 18.69
CA SER A 475 9.78 -16.91 18.94
C SER A 475 9.61 -18.30 18.32
N ASN A 476 8.55 -18.51 17.53
CA ASN A 476 8.07 -19.84 17.18
C ASN A 476 8.25 -20.08 15.68
N LYS A 477 8.73 -21.28 15.31
CA LYS A 477 9.25 -21.62 13.97
C LYS A 477 8.24 -21.63 12.82
N THR A 478 7.03 -21.11 13.02
CA THR A 478 6.05 -20.78 11.99
C THR A 478 4.88 -20.01 12.64
N PRO A 479 4.22 -19.07 11.94
CA PRO A 479 4.86 -18.06 11.08
C PRO A 479 4.10 -16.70 11.10
N ALA A 480 4.50 -15.82 10.18
CA ALA A 480 3.59 -14.97 9.41
C ALA A 480 2.59 -14.12 10.21
N GLN A 481 3.09 -13.04 10.79
CA GLN A 481 2.24 -11.93 11.16
C GLN A 481 2.06 -11.00 9.95
N LEU A 482 0.85 -10.51 9.72
CA LEU A 482 0.58 -9.49 8.70
C LEU A 482 0.91 -8.12 9.27
N HIS A 483 1.71 -7.35 8.56
CA HIS A 483 2.11 -6.02 8.96
C HIS A 483 1.11 -4.98 8.42
N LEU A 484 0.59 -4.14 9.32
CA LEU A 484 -0.61 -3.30 9.10
C LEU A 484 -0.30 -1.81 8.86
N GLY A 485 0.96 -1.41 9.04
CA GLY A 485 1.47 -0.10 8.67
C GLY A 485 2.60 -0.22 7.66
N GLU A 486 3.13 0.93 7.23
CA GLU A 486 4.33 1.03 6.40
C GLU A 486 5.52 1.40 7.29
N ASP A 487 6.65 0.69 7.15
CA ASP A 487 7.89 1.07 7.82
C ASP A 487 8.78 1.85 6.87
N ILE A 488 9.23 3.01 7.31
CA ILE A 488 10.26 3.79 6.63
C ILE A 488 11.53 3.71 7.47
N LEU A 489 12.42 2.79 7.09
CA LEU A 489 13.74 2.61 7.69
C LEU A 489 14.62 3.80 7.32
N VAL A 490 15.21 4.43 8.33
CA VAL A 490 16.04 5.64 8.24
C VAL A 490 17.14 5.57 9.29
N ASN A 491 18.02 6.58 9.38
CA ASN A 491 18.88 6.71 10.55
C ASN A 491 18.07 7.00 11.82
N ALA A 492 18.52 6.50 12.98
CA ALA A 492 17.96 6.91 14.27
C ALA A 492 18.19 8.41 14.49
N ASN A 493 17.34 9.03 15.33
CA ASN A 493 17.31 10.48 15.57
C ASN A 493 16.82 11.34 14.38
N THR A 494 16.40 10.72 13.26
CA THR A 494 15.71 11.44 12.18
C THR A 494 14.45 12.12 12.73
N LEU A 495 14.26 13.40 12.40
CA LEU A 495 13.20 14.26 12.90
C LEU A 495 11.95 14.16 12.00
N LEU A 496 10.76 14.05 12.61
CA LEU A 496 9.46 14.02 11.94
C LEU A 496 8.74 15.37 12.07
N LYS A 497 8.07 15.80 11.00
CA LYS A 497 7.31 17.05 10.92
C LYS A 497 5.85 16.80 10.56
N SER A 498 4.94 17.66 11.01
CA SER A 498 3.54 17.56 10.59
C SER A 498 3.43 17.90 9.10
N PRO A 499 2.88 17.03 8.24
CA PRO A 499 2.79 17.32 6.81
C PRO A 499 1.76 18.42 6.47
N VAL A 500 0.77 18.59 7.34
CA VAL A 500 -0.33 19.56 7.27
C VAL A 500 -0.63 20.10 8.68
N ASP A 501 -1.54 21.05 8.81
CA ASP A 501 -2.12 21.40 10.12
C ASP A 501 -2.86 20.18 10.71
N ALA A 502 -2.59 19.86 11.97
CA ALA A 502 -3.06 18.65 12.63
C ALA A 502 -3.24 18.87 14.15
N ASP A 503 -3.79 17.89 14.85
CA ASP A 503 -3.76 17.80 16.31
C ASP A 503 -3.01 16.54 16.75
N VAL A 504 -2.01 16.65 17.63
CA VAL A 504 -1.59 15.51 18.45
C VAL A 504 -2.73 15.22 19.43
N VAL A 505 -3.27 14.01 19.37
CA VAL A 505 -4.39 13.57 20.23
C VAL A 505 -4.00 12.44 21.18
N SER A 506 -2.84 11.81 21.01
CA SER A 506 -2.32 10.85 21.98
C SER A 506 -0.80 10.72 21.88
N VAL A 507 -0.13 10.56 23.02
CA VAL A 507 1.30 10.23 23.09
C VAL A 507 1.53 9.22 24.22
N PHE A 508 2.12 8.08 23.87
CA PHE A 508 2.22 6.91 24.73
C PHE A 508 3.55 6.17 24.50
N ASP A 509 4.22 5.77 25.58
CA ASP A 509 5.48 5.03 25.56
C ASP A 509 5.31 3.62 26.16
N ARG A 510 5.79 2.60 25.45
CA ARG A 510 5.92 1.23 25.97
C ARG A 510 7.33 0.69 25.84
N LYS A 511 7.92 0.41 27.00
CA LYS A 511 9.25 -0.20 27.14
C LYS A 511 9.14 -1.72 27.10
N SER A 512 10.02 -2.34 26.31
CA SER A 512 10.04 -3.78 26.10
C SER A 512 11.47 -4.25 25.89
N ASP A 513 11.91 -5.19 26.72
CA ASP A 513 13.23 -5.82 26.66
C ASP A 513 13.26 -6.96 25.60
N ASN A 514 12.11 -7.22 24.96
CA ASN A 514 11.93 -8.30 23.99
C ASN A 514 12.23 -7.83 22.56
N ILE A 515 13.22 -8.45 21.93
CA ILE A 515 13.48 -8.37 20.48
C ILE A 515 12.18 -8.71 19.71
N GLY A 516 11.90 -8.05 18.59
CA GLY A 516 10.70 -8.23 17.78
C GLY A 516 9.38 -7.78 18.44
N ALA A 517 9.42 -7.15 19.63
CA ALA A 517 8.21 -6.80 20.39
C ALA A 517 8.31 -5.46 21.16
N GLY A 518 9.20 -4.55 20.76
CA GLY A 518 9.29 -3.19 21.27
C GLY A 518 8.45 -2.23 20.45
N ILE A 519 7.62 -1.40 21.10
CA ILE A 519 6.80 -0.38 20.43
C ILE A 519 7.46 1.00 20.53
N GLY A 520 8.23 1.24 21.60
CA GLY A 520 8.83 2.54 21.89
C GLY A 520 7.77 3.58 22.21
N THR A 521 8.07 4.84 21.90
CA THR A 521 7.07 5.90 21.93
C THR A 521 6.23 5.90 20.66
N SER A 522 4.97 6.22 20.85
CA SER A 522 3.92 6.33 19.85
C SER A 522 3.25 7.69 19.93
N VAL A 523 2.87 8.23 18.77
CA VAL A 523 2.16 9.49 18.61
C VAL A 523 0.98 9.25 17.66
N ILE A 524 -0.17 9.85 17.96
CA ILE A 524 -1.35 9.85 17.08
C ILE A 524 -1.67 11.29 16.69
N LEU A 525 -1.64 11.56 15.38
CA LEU A 525 -2.14 12.80 14.79
C LEU A 525 -3.60 12.62 14.34
N ARG A 526 -4.41 13.65 14.52
CA ARG A 526 -5.75 13.83 13.94
C ARG A 526 -5.68 14.96 12.92
N ILE A 527 -5.99 14.65 11.67
CA ILE A 527 -6.00 15.58 10.53
C ILE A 527 -7.45 15.72 10.05
N LYS A 528 -7.88 16.92 9.66
CA LYS A 528 -9.20 17.12 9.04
C LYS A 528 -9.16 16.66 7.59
N ALA A 529 -10.02 15.72 7.21
CA ALA A 529 -9.93 15.06 5.90
C ALA A 529 -9.98 16.07 4.74
N LYS A 530 -10.85 17.08 4.83
CA LYS A 530 -10.98 18.16 3.85
C LYS A 530 -9.67 18.89 3.54
N ASP A 531 -8.74 18.99 4.50
CA ASP A 531 -7.50 19.74 4.35
C ASP A 531 -6.47 18.96 3.49
N LEU A 532 -6.73 17.66 3.25
CA LEU A 532 -5.98 16.82 2.30
C LEU A 532 -6.37 17.08 0.84
N SER A 533 -7.59 17.58 0.57
CA SER A 533 -8.15 17.70 -0.80
C SER A 533 -7.23 18.40 -1.80
N ASN A 534 -6.56 19.47 -1.37
CA ASN A 534 -5.66 20.25 -2.20
C ASN A 534 -4.17 19.86 -2.01
N MET A 535 -3.87 18.83 -1.21
CA MET A 535 -2.51 18.43 -0.82
C MET A 535 -2.06 17.09 -1.42
N ILE A 536 -2.99 16.17 -1.70
CA ILE A 536 -2.72 14.88 -2.36
C ILE A 536 -3.35 14.82 -3.77
N ASP A 537 -3.35 13.64 -4.39
CA ASP A 537 -4.08 13.37 -5.63
C ASP A 537 -5.61 13.45 -5.43
N GLN A 538 -6.32 14.19 -6.30
CA GLN A 538 -7.76 14.45 -6.16
C GLN A 538 -8.60 13.17 -6.24
N GLY A 539 -8.21 12.21 -7.08
CA GLY A 539 -8.89 10.91 -7.16
C GLY A 539 -8.77 10.12 -5.85
N VAL A 540 -7.58 10.11 -5.25
CA VAL A 540 -7.36 9.50 -3.93
C VAL A 540 -8.14 10.22 -2.83
N TYR A 541 -8.23 11.54 -2.86
CA TYR A 541 -9.10 12.28 -1.93
C TYR A 541 -10.57 11.88 -2.06
N GLU A 542 -11.10 11.82 -3.28
CA GLU A 542 -12.51 11.49 -3.56
C GLU A 542 -12.88 10.04 -3.22
N ASP A 543 -12.01 9.08 -3.52
CA ASP A 543 -12.29 7.65 -3.32
C ASP A 543 -12.04 7.18 -1.87
N TYR A 544 -11.18 7.85 -1.08
CA TYR A 544 -10.78 7.38 0.26
C TYR A 544 -11.04 8.34 1.44
N PHE A 545 -11.14 9.65 1.24
CA PHE A 545 -11.13 10.63 2.33
C PHE A 545 -12.31 11.61 2.34
N ALA A 546 -12.98 11.84 1.20
CA ALA A 546 -14.05 12.83 1.07
C ALA A 546 -15.32 12.55 1.91
N SER A 547 -15.49 11.33 2.43
CA SER A 547 -16.60 10.93 3.32
C SER A 547 -16.30 11.09 4.81
N SER A 548 -15.05 11.33 5.20
CA SER A 548 -14.62 11.42 6.61
C SER A 548 -14.57 12.87 7.11
N GLU A 549 -14.81 13.09 8.40
CA GLU A 549 -14.46 14.39 9.02
C GLU A 549 -12.96 14.44 9.35
N TYR A 550 -12.43 13.33 9.90
CA TYR A 550 -11.03 13.20 10.30
C TYR A 550 -10.35 11.96 9.73
N VAL A 551 -9.04 12.09 9.55
CA VAL A 551 -8.10 11.01 9.25
C VAL A 551 -7.07 10.99 10.37
N TYR A 552 -6.69 9.81 10.83
CA TYR A 552 -5.77 9.62 11.95
C TYR A 552 -4.51 8.92 11.47
N LEU A 553 -3.36 9.47 11.87
CA LEU A 553 -2.03 8.94 11.56
C LEU A 553 -1.39 8.47 12.86
N GLY A 554 -1.28 7.15 13.03
CA GLY A 554 -0.56 6.54 14.15
C GLY A 554 0.88 6.25 13.75
N ILE A 555 1.83 6.72 14.56
CA ILE A 555 3.27 6.51 14.35
C ILE A 555 3.86 5.88 15.60
N ILE A 556 4.72 4.87 15.47
CA ILE A 556 5.43 4.21 16.59
C ILE A 556 6.94 4.10 16.32
N HIS A 557 7.68 3.48 17.25
CA HIS A 557 9.15 3.35 17.23
C HIS A 557 9.92 4.68 17.35
N LEU A 558 9.36 5.61 18.12
CA LEU A 558 9.91 6.94 18.39
C LEU A 558 10.73 6.97 19.68
N ASP A 559 11.70 7.89 19.77
CA ASP A 559 12.39 8.22 21.02
C ASP A 559 11.49 9.08 21.90
N GLY A 560 11.10 8.56 23.07
CA GLY A 560 10.17 9.24 23.97
C GLY A 560 10.68 10.54 24.57
N GLN A 561 11.97 10.64 24.89
CA GLN A 561 12.52 11.85 25.52
C GLN A 561 12.70 12.97 24.49
N LYS A 562 13.21 12.62 23.29
CA LYS A 562 13.42 13.58 22.20
C LYS A 562 12.06 14.04 21.63
N THR A 563 11.09 13.13 21.49
CA THR A 563 9.70 13.47 21.11
C THR A 563 9.02 14.37 22.13
N GLN A 564 9.08 14.04 23.44
CA GLN A 564 8.57 14.91 24.51
C GLN A 564 9.20 16.31 24.47
N ASN A 565 10.48 16.42 24.11
CA ASN A 565 11.16 17.72 23.98
C ASN A 565 10.63 18.55 22.81
N GLN A 566 10.37 17.94 21.64
CA GLN A 566 9.76 18.64 20.50
C GLN A 566 8.35 19.17 20.85
N LEU A 567 7.49 18.31 21.39
CA LEU A 567 6.12 18.67 21.78
C LEU A 567 6.09 19.79 22.83
N ASN A 568 7.07 19.80 23.76
CA ASN A 568 7.23 20.90 24.71
C ASN A 568 7.64 22.22 24.03
N GLN A 569 8.48 22.21 22.99
CA GLN A 569 8.83 23.44 22.27
C GLN A 569 7.59 24.03 21.58
N ILE A 570 6.80 23.19 20.90
CA ILE A 570 5.53 23.61 20.27
C ILE A 570 4.56 24.21 21.29
N LEU A 571 4.33 23.52 22.42
CA LEU A 571 3.41 23.98 23.46
C LEU A 571 3.81 25.35 24.05
N ASN A 572 5.10 25.55 24.34
CA ASN A 572 5.58 26.83 24.87
C ASN A 572 5.45 27.96 23.83
N ASN A 573 5.76 27.68 22.55
CA ASN A 573 5.62 28.64 21.45
C ASN A 573 4.15 29.07 21.22
N GLN A 574 3.20 28.15 21.37
CA GLN A 574 1.77 28.44 21.20
C GLN A 574 1.16 29.17 22.41
N ALA A 575 1.51 28.77 23.63
CA ALA A 575 0.86 29.26 24.83
C ALA A 575 1.39 30.62 25.33
N ASN A 576 2.64 30.98 25.01
CA ASN A 576 3.41 32.02 25.75
C ASN A 576 3.45 31.77 27.28
N VAL A 577 3.32 30.50 27.69
CA VAL A 577 3.34 30.05 29.09
C VAL A 577 4.30 28.88 29.18
N ASN A 578 5.15 28.87 30.21
CA ASN A 578 6.08 27.79 30.54
C ASN A 578 5.34 26.52 31.03
N ARG A 579 4.49 25.90 30.20
CA ARG A 579 3.76 24.66 30.50
C ARG A 579 4.58 23.47 30.00
N GLN A 580 4.93 22.55 30.89
CA GLN A 580 5.70 21.36 30.56
C GLN A 580 4.81 20.10 30.56
N LEU A 581 4.76 19.41 29.41
CA LEU A 581 4.30 18.04 29.29
C LEU A 581 5.28 17.11 30.01
N ASN A 582 4.78 16.30 30.93
CA ASN A 582 5.55 15.34 31.72
C ASN A 582 4.96 13.93 31.58
N TRP A 583 5.84 12.92 31.57
CA TRP A 583 5.43 11.51 31.49
C TRP A 583 4.70 11.08 32.76
N ILE A 584 3.46 10.63 32.61
CA ILE A 584 2.65 10.02 33.66
C ILE A 584 2.81 8.50 33.53
N ASN A 585 3.48 7.89 34.52
CA ASN A 585 3.64 6.44 34.60
C ASN A 585 2.32 5.78 34.98
N LYS A 586 1.80 4.87 34.15
CA LYS A 586 0.66 4.02 34.54
C LYS A 586 1.14 2.76 35.26
N ASN A 587 2.23 2.17 34.81
CA ASN A 587 2.91 1.04 35.44
C ASN A 587 4.42 1.07 35.11
N GLN A 588 5.15 -0.02 35.34
CA GLN A 588 6.59 -0.10 35.10
C GLN A 588 7.00 -0.09 33.61
N LYS A 589 6.09 -0.39 32.68
CA LYS A 589 6.34 -0.49 31.24
C LYS A 589 5.56 0.50 30.38
N ASP A 590 4.41 0.98 30.86
CA ASP A 590 3.49 1.89 30.17
C ASP A 590 3.48 3.31 30.79
N SER A 591 3.76 4.34 29.98
CA SER A 591 3.63 5.76 30.36
C SER A 591 3.00 6.61 29.26
N TYR A 592 2.38 7.76 29.59
CA TYR A 592 1.70 8.64 28.62
C TYR A 592 1.94 10.14 28.91
N LEU A 593 1.72 11.00 27.93
CA LEU A 593 1.62 12.46 28.14
C LEU A 593 0.14 12.86 28.22
N ASP A 594 -0.17 13.94 28.95
CA ASP A 594 -1.54 14.45 29.17
C ASP A 594 -2.11 15.19 27.94
N ILE A 595 -2.27 14.43 26.84
CA ILE A 595 -2.81 14.87 25.55
C ILE A 595 -3.90 13.86 25.13
N THR A 596 -5.06 14.37 24.74
CA THR A 596 -6.28 13.58 24.40
C THR A 596 -7.01 14.17 23.19
N LEU A 597 -8.16 13.61 22.76
CA LEU A 597 -9.01 14.24 21.72
C LEU A 597 -9.65 15.55 22.23
N ASP A 598 -9.88 15.62 23.55
CA ASP A 598 -10.56 16.72 24.25
C ASP A 598 -9.57 17.82 24.72
N ASN A 599 -8.32 17.44 25.00
CA ASN A 599 -7.18 18.32 25.25
C ASN A 599 -6.03 17.97 24.26
N PRO A 600 -6.18 18.30 22.96
CA PRO A 600 -5.14 18.09 21.97
C PRO A 600 -4.00 19.10 22.09
N LEU A 601 -2.86 18.78 21.48
CA LEU A 601 -1.81 19.76 21.15
C LEU A 601 -1.80 19.95 19.63
N SER A 602 -2.29 21.10 19.14
CA SER A 602 -2.30 21.39 17.71
C SER A 602 -0.88 21.54 17.15
N LEU A 603 -0.72 21.21 15.87
CA LEU A 603 0.50 21.33 15.06
C LEU A 603 0.20 22.17 13.83
N LYS A 604 1.19 22.94 13.37
CA LYS A 604 1.19 23.58 12.06
C LYS A 604 1.96 22.77 11.03
N ALA A 605 1.62 22.95 9.76
CA ALA A 605 2.36 22.33 8.66
C ALA A 605 3.87 22.67 8.73
N ASN A 606 4.70 21.63 8.77
CA ASN A 606 6.15 21.61 9.03
C ASN A 606 6.61 21.80 10.50
N ASP A 607 5.72 21.84 11.50
CA ASP A 607 6.14 21.75 12.91
C ASP A 607 6.80 20.39 13.18
N ALA A 608 8.03 20.41 13.68
CA ALA A 608 8.76 19.22 14.08
C ALA A 608 8.23 18.69 15.42
N PHE A 609 7.68 17.48 15.46
CA PHE A 609 6.88 17.00 16.59
C PHE A 609 7.37 15.69 17.22
N ALA A 610 8.15 14.89 16.50
CA ALA A 610 8.61 13.57 16.95
C ALA A 610 9.99 13.20 16.37
N VAL A 611 10.64 12.20 16.98
CA VAL A 611 12.00 11.77 16.61
C VAL A 611 12.05 10.25 16.53
N VAL A 612 12.59 9.70 15.42
CA VAL A 612 12.77 8.26 15.22
C VAL A 612 13.73 7.68 16.27
N GLY A 613 13.32 6.57 16.87
CA GLY A 613 14.04 5.91 17.95
C GLY A 613 15.23 5.08 17.49
N GLU A 614 16.06 4.72 18.47
CA GLU A 614 17.15 3.76 18.34
C GLU A 614 16.61 2.31 18.29
N SER A 615 17.45 1.34 17.89
CA SER A 615 17.04 -0.08 17.82
C SER A 615 16.61 -0.66 19.17
N ASP A 616 17.19 -0.24 20.31
CA ASP A 616 16.73 -0.71 21.63
C ASP A 616 15.34 -0.18 21.99
N GLN A 617 14.90 0.94 21.40
CA GLN A 617 13.57 1.52 21.59
C GLN A 617 12.50 0.86 20.69
N ASN A 618 12.90 0.24 19.56
CA ASN A 618 11.97 -0.37 18.60
C ASN A 618 11.87 -1.91 18.65
N GLY A 619 12.52 -2.55 19.63
CA GLY A 619 12.56 -4.01 19.72
C GLY A 619 13.64 -4.68 18.88
N GLY A 620 14.76 -4.00 18.62
CA GLY A 620 15.95 -4.58 17.99
C GLY A 620 15.85 -4.73 16.47
N TRP A 621 14.95 -4.01 15.82
CA TRP A 621 14.95 -3.85 14.36
C TRP A 621 15.79 -2.63 13.95
N LEU A 622 16.10 -2.47 12.66
CA LEU A 622 16.77 -1.26 12.17
C LEU A 622 15.93 -0.01 12.52
N PRO A 623 16.52 1.16 12.80
CA PRO A 623 15.76 2.37 13.11
C PRO A 623 14.79 2.73 11.97
N HIS A 624 13.53 3.01 12.33
CA HIS A 624 12.46 3.26 11.38
C HIS A 624 11.30 4.02 12.02
N ALA A 625 10.54 4.75 11.22
CA ALA A 625 9.19 5.17 11.59
C ALA A 625 8.20 4.14 11.02
N HIS A 626 7.42 3.50 11.90
CA HIS A 626 6.27 2.71 11.48
C HIS A 626 5.04 3.62 11.44
N ILE A 627 4.29 3.58 10.34
CA ILE A 627 3.21 4.52 10.03
C ILE A 627 1.94 3.71 9.70
N ALA A 628 0.86 3.93 10.45
CA ALA A 628 -0.45 3.36 10.14
C ALA A 628 -1.50 4.46 9.95
N LEU A 629 -2.29 4.34 8.88
CA LEU A 629 -3.28 5.32 8.46
C LEU A 629 -4.69 4.80 8.70
N MET A 630 -5.55 5.62 9.32
CA MET A 630 -6.93 5.25 9.63
C MET A 630 -7.90 6.38 9.23
N ALA A 631 -8.93 6.06 8.45
CA ALA A 631 -10.00 7.01 8.12
C ALA A 631 -11.24 6.78 9.00
N ASP A 632 -11.85 7.87 9.48
CA ASP A 632 -13.14 7.81 10.17
C ASP A 632 -14.25 7.61 9.14
N SER A 633 -14.54 6.35 8.81
CA SER A 633 -15.74 5.97 8.09
C SER A 633 -16.64 5.13 9.00
N SER A 634 -17.86 5.62 9.20
CA SER A 634 -18.93 4.88 9.86
C SER A 634 -19.48 3.72 9.00
N LEU A 635 -19.11 3.67 7.71
CA LEU A 635 -19.63 2.74 6.71
C LEU A 635 -18.52 2.10 5.86
N ILE A 636 -18.59 0.79 5.67
CA ILE A 636 -17.86 0.03 4.64
C ILE A 636 -18.83 -0.20 3.46
N THR A 637 -18.35 -0.18 2.22
CA THR A 637 -19.17 -0.55 1.04
C THR A 637 -18.60 -1.79 0.36
N ASP A 638 -19.42 -2.79 0.02
CA ASP A 638 -18.97 -3.98 -0.72
C ASP A 638 -18.77 -3.71 -2.24
N PRO A 639 -18.11 -4.60 -3.00
CA PRO A 639 -17.99 -4.49 -4.45
C PRO A 639 -19.33 -4.54 -5.21
N ASN A 640 -20.43 -4.83 -4.53
CA ASN A 640 -21.80 -4.82 -5.03
C ASN A 640 -22.57 -3.53 -4.68
N GLY A 641 -21.94 -2.58 -3.97
CA GLY A 641 -22.50 -1.26 -3.66
C GLY A 641 -23.37 -1.17 -2.40
N TYR A 642 -23.47 -2.22 -1.59
CA TYR A 642 -24.20 -2.21 -0.31
C TYR A 642 -23.31 -1.72 0.84
N VAL A 643 -23.87 -0.96 1.78
CA VAL A 643 -23.11 -0.47 2.96
C VAL A 643 -23.29 -1.34 4.20
N TYR A 644 -22.29 -1.33 5.08
CA TYR A 644 -22.23 -2.08 6.34
C TYR A 644 -21.68 -1.15 7.44
N PRO A 645 -22.22 -1.14 8.68
CA PRO A 645 -21.79 -0.22 9.72
C PRO A 645 -20.48 -0.71 10.35
N ASP A 646 -19.43 0.11 10.33
CA ASP A 646 -18.13 -0.34 10.86
C ASP A 646 -18.07 -0.27 12.39
N ARG A 647 -18.55 -1.35 13.02
CA ARG A 647 -18.51 -1.54 14.47
C ARG A 647 -17.17 -2.07 15.00
N ASN A 648 -16.26 -2.42 14.10
CA ASN A 648 -14.91 -2.88 14.42
C ASN A 648 -13.83 -1.83 14.07
N ASN A 649 -14.23 -0.63 13.61
CA ASN A 649 -13.34 0.45 13.21
C ASN A 649 -12.29 0.70 14.29
N TYR A 650 -11.04 0.91 13.87
CA TYR A 650 -9.97 1.38 14.76
C TYR A 650 -10.39 2.63 15.54
N LEU A 651 -11.18 3.51 14.93
CA LEU A 651 -11.73 4.76 15.47
C LEU A 651 -13.13 4.61 16.09
N SER A 652 -13.60 3.39 16.35
CA SER A 652 -14.89 3.17 17.05
C SER A 652 -14.94 3.90 18.41
N PRO A 653 -16.13 4.28 18.93
CA PRO A 653 -16.24 5.05 20.18
C PRO A 653 -15.57 4.39 21.40
N ARG A 654 -15.47 3.06 21.44
CA ARG A 654 -14.74 2.28 22.46
C ARG A 654 -13.22 2.51 22.41
N ASN A 655 -12.67 2.88 21.27
CA ASN A 655 -11.25 3.14 21.08
C ASN A 655 -10.94 4.64 21.25
N LEU A 656 -11.82 5.53 20.80
CA LEU A 656 -11.76 6.96 21.13
C LEU A 656 -11.83 7.22 22.65
N ASP A 657 -12.66 6.47 23.39
CA ASP A 657 -12.66 6.43 24.87
C ASP A 657 -11.27 6.16 25.47
N ARG A 658 -10.42 5.37 24.81
CA ARG A 658 -9.06 5.08 25.30
C ARG A 658 -8.13 6.28 25.13
N ILE A 659 -8.28 7.03 24.05
CA ILE A 659 -7.55 8.28 23.83
C ILE A 659 -7.93 9.31 24.90
N ASN A 660 -9.22 9.38 25.27
CA ASN A 660 -9.69 10.34 26.29
C ASN A 660 -9.55 9.88 27.74
N ASN A 661 -9.41 8.57 28.01
CA ASN A 661 -9.21 8.02 29.35
C ASN A 661 -7.88 7.25 29.49
N PRO A 662 -6.70 7.84 29.21
CA PRO A 662 -5.44 7.11 29.18
C PRO A 662 -5.08 6.50 30.55
N ALA A 663 -5.37 7.19 31.65
CA ALA A 663 -5.22 6.66 33.01
C ALA A 663 -5.92 5.29 33.21
N LYS A 664 -7.10 5.09 32.59
CA LYS A 664 -7.86 3.83 32.65
C LYS A 664 -7.35 2.85 31.58
N ARG A 665 -7.23 3.31 30.33
CA ARG A 665 -6.89 2.51 29.14
C ARG A 665 -5.89 3.30 28.28
N PRO A 666 -4.57 3.23 28.54
CA PRO A 666 -3.55 4.17 28.01
C PRO A 666 -3.24 4.01 26.52
N PHE A 667 -4.00 3.15 25.83
CA PHE A 667 -3.59 2.58 24.57
C PHE A 667 -4.78 2.47 23.64
N PHE A 668 -4.98 3.54 22.86
CA PHE A 668 -5.30 3.34 21.46
C PHE A 668 -4.09 2.67 20.83
N GLN A 669 -4.26 1.47 20.31
CA GLN A 669 -3.18 0.74 19.68
C GLN A 669 -3.05 1.21 18.23
N VAL A 670 -1.92 1.85 17.90
CA VAL A 670 -1.54 2.05 16.50
C VAL A 670 -1.54 0.68 15.80
N PRO A 671 -2.16 0.53 14.61
CA PRO A 671 -2.22 -0.73 13.88
C PRO A 671 -0.84 -1.22 13.39
N GLY A 672 -0.07 -1.85 14.30
CA GLY A 672 1.24 -2.39 13.99
C GLY A 672 1.18 -3.71 13.21
N VAL A 673 0.74 -4.76 13.90
CA VAL A 673 0.89 -6.15 13.46
C VAL A 673 -0.35 -6.97 13.80
N ALA A 674 -0.83 -7.76 12.84
CA ALA A 674 -1.92 -8.72 12.95
C ALA A 674 -1.39 -10.16 13.09
N PHE A 675 -1.76 -10.80 14.19
CA PHE A 675 -1.49 -12.22 14.44
C PHE A 675 -2.70 -13.06 14.01
N GLY A 676 -2.54 -13.89 12.97
CA GLY A 676 -3.44 -15.01 12.70
C GLY A 676 -2.87 -16.29 13.28
N ILE A 677 -3.42 -16.73 14.41
CA ILE A 677 -3.11 -18.07 14.93
C ILE A 677 -4.01 -19.05 14.17
N GLY A 678 -3.55 -19.44 12.97
CA GLY A 678 -4.15 -20.53 12.21
C GLY A 678 -4.10 -21.83 13.02
N SER A 679 -4.95 -22.79 12.65
CA SER A 679 -4.96 -24.12 13.29
C SER A 679 -3.55 -24.72 13.29
N THR A 680 -2.99 -25.02 14.47
CA THR A 680 -1.69 -25.70 14.58
C THR A 680 -1.72 -27.14 14.07
N THR A 681 -2.90 -27.65 13.70
CA THR A 681 -3.18 -29.05 13.39
C THR A 681 -3.79 -29.11 11.99
N TYR A 682 -3.23 -29.93 11.10
CA TYR A 682 -3.78 -30.16 9.76
C TYR A 682 -3.87 -31.65 9.41
N TYR A 683 -4.98 -31.99 8.76
CA TYR A 683 -5.37 -33.36 8.44
C TYR A 683 -5.03 -33.72 7.00
N LYS A 684 -4.93 -35.03 6.73
CA LYS A 684 -4.72 -35.55 5.39
C LYS A 684 -6.02 -35.38 4.59
N THR A 685 -5.92 -34.93 3.35
CA THR A 685 -7.07 -34.83 2.44
C THR A 685 -6.97 -35.84 1.29
N ASP A 686 -8.10 -36.06 0.63
CA ASP A 686 -8.17 -36.63 -0.72
C ASP A 686 -7.78 -35.57 -1.79
N PRO A 687 -7.77 -35.92 -3.09
CA PRO A 687 -7.55 -34.97 -4.19
C PRO A 687 -8.62 -33.88 -4.34
N ASN A 688 -9.75 -33.97 -3.63
CA ASN A 688 -10.87 -33.01 -3.67
C ASN A 688 -11.03 -32.22 -2.34
N ALA A 689 -9.94 -32.13 -1.56
CA ALA A 689 -9.84 -31.42 -0.27
C ALA A 689 -10.70 -31.96 0.88
N ASN A 690 -11.35 -33.12 0.74
CA ASN A 690 -12.11 -33.75 1.82
C ASN A 690 -11.15 -34.39 2.81
N GLU A 691 -11.39 -34.23 4.10
CA GLU A 691 -10.54 -34.76 5.16
C GLU A 691 -10.69 -36.29 5.27
N ILE A 692 -9.58 -37.01 5.17
CA ILE A 692 -9.57 -38.47 5.24
C ILE A 692 -9.84 -38.92 6.68
N MET A 693 -10.88 -39.72 6.83
CA MET A 693 -11.29 -40.36 8.07
C MET A 693 -10.70 -41.77 8.18
N GLN A 694 -10.33 -42.16 9.38
CA GLN A 694 -9.88 -43.51 9.74
C GLN A 694 -10.64 -43.97 10.99
N GLU A 695 -11.04 -45.24 11.02
CA GLU A 695 -11.65 -45.82 12.22
C GLU A 695 -10.59 -46.16 13.28
N ILE A 696 -10.79 -45.64 14.49
CA ILE A 696 -9.99 -45.93 15.69
C ILE A 696 -10.97 -46.15 16.84
N ASP A 697 -10.87 -47.29 17.53
CA ASP A 697 -11.76 -47.67 18.66
C ASP A 697 -13.28 -47.53 18.35
N GLY A 698 -13.69 -47.91 17.13
CA GLY A 698 -15.07 -47.81 16.66
C GLY A 698 -15.53 -46.38 16.36
N LYS A 699 -14.61 -45.41 16.26
CA LYS A 699 -14.88 -44.00 15.98
C LYS A 699 -14.12 -43.51 14.75
N GLN A 700 -14.84 -42.87 13.84
CA GLN A 700 -14.24 -42.18 12.71
C GLN A 700 -13.48 -40.94 13.19
N THR A 701 -12.17 -40.96 12.98
CA THR A 701 -11.20 -39.95 13.43
C THR A 701 -10.44 -39.40 12.23
N LYS A 702 -10.17 -38.09 12.20
CA LYS A 702 -9.42 -37.47 11.10
C LYS A 702 -7.95 -37.91 11.13
N VAL A 703 -7.39 -38.28 9.98
CA VAL A 703 -5.96 -38.64 9.86
C VAL A 703 -5.10 -37.38 10.00
N LEU A 704 -4.34 -37.26 11.08
CA LEU A 704 -3.39 -36.17 11.30
C LEU A 704 -2.16 -36.33 10.37
N VAL A 705 -1.71 -35.24 9.73
CA VAL A 705 -0.43 -35.25 8.98
C VAL A 705 0.71 -34.75 9.88
N ASN A 706 0.54 -33.58 10.50
CA ASN A 706 1.54 -32.96 11.38
C ASN A 706 0.91 -31.85 12.23
N ASN A 707 1.59 -31.45 13.30
CA ASN A 707 1.27 -30.28 14.14
C ASN A 707 2.22 -29.09 13.92
N ASP A 708 3.01 -29.09 12.84
CA ASP A 708 3.81 -27.92 12.44
C ASP A 708 2.89 -26.74 12.06
N PRO A 709 3.04 -25.57 12.73
CA PRO A 709 2.26 -24.37 12.42
C PRO A 709 2.46 -23.91 10.98
N PHE A 710 1.56 -23.06 10.49
CA PHE A 710 1.63 -22.57 9.11
C PHE A 710 0.96 -21.23 8.91
N ILE A 711 1.17 -20.64 7.74
CA ILE A 711 0.61 -19.34 7.39
C ILE A 711 -0.90 -19.48 7.28
N ASP A 712 -1.60 -18.87 8.22
CA ASP A 712 -3.05 -18.81 8.21
C ASP A 712 -3.52 -18.08 6.94
N GLN A 713 -4.20 -18.82 6.05
CA GLN A 713 -4.68 -18.30 4.77
C GLN A 713 -5.85 -17.30 4.95
N ASN A 714 -6.23 -17.00 6.19
CA ASN A 714 -7.26 -16.03 6.55
C ASN A 714 -6.69 -14.65 6.94
N ILE A 715 -5.37 -14.44 6.99
CA ILE A 715 -4.77 -13.11 7.26
C ILE A 715 -4.55 -12.35 5.94
N ASN A 716 -5.49 -11.47 5.62
CA ASN A 716 -5.48 -10.63 4.42
C ASN A 716 -5.77 -9.17 4.82
N ILE A 717 -4.98 -8.22 4.27
CA ILE A 717 -5.06 -6.78 4.57
C ILE A 717 -6.46 -6.20 4.35
N GLN A 718 -7.19 -6.71 3.36
CA GLN A 718 -8.57 -6.33 3.06
C GLN A 718 -9.51 -6.48 4.26
N SER A 719 -9.24 -7.46 5.14
CA SER A 719 -10.03 -7.70 6.36
C SER A 719 -9.74 -6.70 7.50
N TYR A 720 -8.78 -5.79 7.30
CA TYR A 720 -8.40 -4.68 8.17
C TYR A 720 -8.70 -3.32 7.51
N GLU A 721 -8.59 -3.24 6.19
CA GLU A 721 -9.08 -2.10 5.38
C GLU A 721 -10.60 -1.92 5.56
N THR A 722 -11.37 -3.02 5.61
CA THR A 722 -12.77 -3.02 6.06
C THR A 722 -12.95 -2.76 7.57
N ARG A 723 -12.00 -2.08 8.22
CA ARG A 723 -12.06 -1.54 9.60
C ARG A 723 -11.53 -0.11 9.69
N GLY A 724 -11.50 0.60 8.55
CA GLY A 724 -10.98 1.96 8.44
C GLY A 724 -9.46 2.07 8.30
N LEU A 725 -8.69 0.97 8.26
CA LEU A 725 -7.27 1.00 7.92
C LEU A 725 -7.08 1.38 6.44
N LEU A 726 -5.99 2.06 6.11
CA LEU A 726 -5.62 2.44 4.74
C LEU A 726 -4.10 2.32 4.53
N ASP A 727 -3.68 2.15 3.28
CA ASP A 727 -2.25 2.22 2.90
C ASP A 727 -1.71 3.64 3.12
N PRO A 728 -0.67 3.84 3.97
CA PRO A 728 -0.02 5.14 4.15
C PRO A 728 0.49 5.77 2.85
N ASN A 729 0.82 4.97 1.83
CA ASN A 729 1.28 5.47 0.54
C ASN A 729 0.22 6.27 -0.21
N LEU A 730 -1.08 6.15 0.12
CA LEU A 730 -2.13 7.04 -0.37
C LEU A 730 -1.88 8.52 0.01
N LEU A 731 -1.14 8.78 1.09
CA LEU A 731 -0.72 10.12 1.49
C LEU A 731 0.73 10.43 1.09
N PHE A 732 1.66 9.49 1.30
CA PHE A 732 3.10 9.79 1.26
C PHE A 732 3.85 9.31 0.01
N GLN A 733 3.32 8.34 -0.75
CA GLN A 733 3.97 7.77 -1.95
C GLN A 733 5.45 7.36 -1.74
N PHE A 734 5.81 6.83 -0.56
CA PHE A 734 7.17 6.32 -0.30
C PHE A 734 7.52 5.17 -1.26
N ARG A 735 6.54 4.32 -1.55
CA ARG A 735 6.55 3.34 -2.64
C ARG A 735 5.19 3.31 -3.34
N ASN A 736 5.18 2.63 -4.49
CA ASN A 736 4.01 2.29 -5.31
C ASN A 736 4.31 0.99 -6.10
N GLN A 737 3.35 0.52 -6.90
CA GLN A 737 3.47 -0.71 -7.70
C GLN A 737 4.72 -0.76 -8.61
N ASP A 738 5.22 0.39 -9.07
CA ASP A 738 6.35 0.46 -10.00
C ASP A 738 7.70 0.51 -9.28
N THR A 739 7.73 0.65 -7.94
CA THR A 739 8.94 0.82 -7.11
C THR A 739 9.81 -0.44 -7.10
N TYR A 740 11.14 -0.27 -7.11
CA TYR A 740 12.04 -1.42 -7.06
C TYR A 740 11.96 -2.18 -5.72
N ILE A 741 11.68 -3.46 -5.81
CA ILE A 741 11.63 -4.43 -4.71
C ILE A 741 13.06 -4.89 -4.39
N ALA A 742 13.42 -4.83 -3.11
CA ALA A 742 14.64 -5.42 -2.56
C ALA A 742 14.26 -6.61 -1.67
N LYS A 743 14.65 -7.83 -2.03
CA LYS A 743 14.38 -9.03 -1.20
C LYS A 743 15.51 -9.22 -0.20
N LEU A 744 15.22 -9.07 1.11
CA LEU A 744 16.22 -8.98 2.18
C LEU A 744 17.21 -10.16 2.20
N ARG A 745 16.71 -11.36 1.90
CA ARG A 745 17.48 -12.60 1.81
C ARG A 745 18.59 -12.58 0.75
N ASP A 746 18.44 -11.80 -0.31
CA ASP A 746 19.41 -11.75 -1.42
C ASP A 746 20.69 -10.99 -1.02
N TYR A 747 20.61 -10.18 0.04
CA TYR A 747 21.68 -9.42 0.65
C TYR A 747 22.25 -10.11 1.91
N PHE A 748 21.39 -10.72 2.74
CA PHE A 748 21.77 -11.38 3.99
C PHE A 748 21.59 -12.91 3.95
N LYS A 749 22.13 -13.59 2.92
CA LYS A 749 21.89 -15.02 2.64
C LYS A 749 22.13 -15.96 3.82
N GLU A 750 23.14 -15.69 4.66
CA GLU A 750 23.47 -16.48 5.86
C GLU A 750 22.41 -16.37 6.99
N SER A 751 21.45 -15.45 6.86
CA SER A 751 20.29 -15.31 7.73
C SER A 751 19.06 -16.08 7.26
N PHE A 752 19.06 -16.68 6.06
CA PHE A 752 17.89 -17.36 5.47
C PHE A 752 18.19 -18.82 5.03
N PRO A 753 18.63 -19.72 5.93
CA PRO A 753 19.11 -21.05 5.55
C PRO A 753 18.03 -22.04 5.07
N ASN A 754 16.73 -21.76 5.22
CA ASN A 754 15.64 -22.75 5.09
C ASN A 754 14.40 -22.29 4.29
N GLU A 755 14.44 -21.18 3.53
CA GLU A 755 13.31 -20.83 2.64
C GLU A 755 13.26 -21.75 1.40
N PRO A 756 12.06 -22.09 0.88
CA PRO A 756 11.91 -22.71 -0.44
C PRO A 756 12.49 -21.82 -1.55
N LYS A 757 13.08 -22.44 -2.58
CA LYS A 757 13.42 -21.74 -3.82
C LYS A 757 12.14 -21.34 -4.57
N LEU A 758 12.19 -20.21 -5.28
CA LEU A 758 11.17 -19.84 -6.26
C LEU A 758 11.19 -20.83 -7.43
N GLN A 759 10.09 -20.85 -8.20
CA GLN A 759 10.08 -21.47 -9.53
C GLN A 759 10.65 -20.45 -10.54
N GLU A 760 11.64 -20.91 -11.32
CA GLU A 760 12.38 -20.12 -12.33
C GLU A 760 11.87 -20.43 -13.75
#